data_AF-A0A928WGV0-F1
#
_entry.id   AF-A0A928WGV0-F1
#
_cell.length_a   1.000
_cell.length_b   1.000
_cell.length_c   1.000
_cell.angle_alpha   90.00
_cell.angle_beta   90.00
_cell.angle_gamma   90.00
#
_symmetry.space_group_name_H-M   'P 1'
#
loop_
_entity.id
_entity.type
_entity.pdbx_description
1 polymer ?
#
loop_
_entity_poly.entity_id
_entity_poly.type
_entity_poly.pdbx_seq_one_letter_code
_entity_poly.pdbx_strand_id
1 'polypeptide(L)'
;MNQNHKKLQLNFVIFSPPFQANIGGVIALYNLARTIDEAGFVCKIFDKSGLNLSNNIFGKYATKADVNENTVVVYPEVTFGNPLKAKYVVRWILCELGIHCPNDIYKTWKQDDFVYHYGTYNPEKDLKNYNILSPLYLNPALKNHGKSRDGYCHIIRKGHKFHKPLKYIHPQESLLLDDNLSQEILIEIFNIKEYLISYDPYSWINFMAALCGCIPIVIPIASATKKEWLKSSTLSIILEQFGQHQLKGVAYGLEEIQYARNTLQEVRYQQEISIRYGEETVHRFINDMISIICAESEVSFKNNQVLKVRDIFSVIEYATVPEEIQGHLKSLFVKTIPKIINNKQELDYLTLLFSSQSYFQEIGEANNYCQYLQKCIDYLHTSIFSNSDFELWHQIVNSFTQITNFIPAYFNEENLKDIYVKRAEIIEYFLKINGQEVDYEFADRPINRKKIRLGILVTHFTPGSETFAYLPVYEYLSRDFEVILYSLSQTDHPLEQYCQLSANSFKLLPQKLSAQVNAIRADDVDILFIATNVTAVTNQICLLATHRLARIQVTSGGSVVTTGMRNMDYYISGTLTDPSPTAQDHYQEKLVKLEGTAHCFSYGMEEGRITIPVERNNLGIPQDAVVFISGANYFKTIPELIETWVKIIIEVPNSVLVLLPFGPNWSNNYPKIQFINYLNSIFIKYGLATERLIVLDPQPVPDREDMKEYYKIADIYLDSFPFAGTTSLIEPLQVNLPVIARQGNCFRSAMGAAMIQTLNIPGLVADSEESYIQLAVAIGNNPEVRQQKRSQIQEKMQNNPSFLDSRSYSDKIGSLFQELFKNYFIENLEQNLHLRDINLIVFPDWAKSEDELGLELQQIIQTLATHPESKKITLIINAGNIANEDAEMFLSSVAMNLLMEDLDITDTIDISIVDKLEHIQWQSLLPRIYGRVILTNEDEIALAQAPVNQLHSYQIDSLINQL
;
A
#
# COMPACT_ATOMS: atom_id res chain seq x y z
N MET A 1 2.09 19.06 -56.90
CA MET A 1 3.03 18.09 -56.28
C MET A 1 2.84 18.09 -54.76
N ASN A 2 2.04 17.23 -54.13
CA ASN A 2 1.05 16.28 -54.63
C ASN A 2 0.09 15.98 -53.46
N GLN A 3 -1.22 16.15 -53.62
CA GLN A 3 -2.21 15.53 -52.72
C GLN A 3 -2.02 14.00 -52.67
N ASN A 4 -1.51 13.40 -53.76
CA ASN A 4 -1.00 12.03 -53.79
C ASN A 4 0.22 11.79 -52.87
N HIS A 5 1.10 12.78 -52.63
CA HIS A 5 2.24 12.62 -51.70
C HIS A 5 1.81 12.64 -50.23
N LYS A 6 0.81 13.46 -49.85
CA LYS A 6 0.24 13.41 -48.48
C LYS A 6 -0.57 12.12 -48.24
N LYS A 7 -1.31 11.66 -49.25
CA LYS A 7 -2.01 10.35 -49.21
C LYS A 7 -1.03 9.17 -49.06
N LEU A 8 0.21 9.31 -49.53
CA LEU A 8 1.29 8.32 -49.46
C LEU A 8 2.15 8.40 -48.16
N GLN A 9 1.86 9.32 -47.23
CA GLN A 9 2.65 9.51 -46.00
C GLN A 9 1.82 9.38 -44.69
N LEU A 10 0.55 8.96 -44.78
CA LEU A 10 -0.28 8.76 -43.60
C LEU A 10 0.18 7.50 -42.85
N ASN A 11 0.60 7.68 -41.60
CA ASN A 11 1.04 6.59 -40.74
C ASN A 11 -0.02 6.33 -39.66
N PHE A 12 -0.12 5.08 -39.24
CA PHE A 12 -0.97 4.67 -38.14
C PHE A 12 -0.13 4.08 -37.02
N VAL A 13 -0.44 4.48 -35.80
CA VAL A 13 0.12 3.88 -34.60
C VAL A 13 -1.03 3.42 -33.72
N ILE A 14 -1.10 2.12 -33.48
CA ILE A 14 -2.11 1.53 -32.61
C ILE A 14 -1.50 1.36 -31.22
N PHE A 15 -1.98 2.13 -30.25
CA PHE A 15 -1.54 2.01 -28.87
C PHE A 15 -2.13 0.75 -28.26
N SER A 16 -1.29 -0.10 -27.69
CA SER A 16 -1.72 -1.41 -27.22
C SER A 16 -0.95 -1.81 -25.96
N PRO A 17 -1.54 -2.59 -25.03
CA PRO A 17 -0.74 -3.41 -24.14
C PRO A 17 0.10 -4.44 -24.94
N PRO A 18 1.07 -5.10 -24.30
CA PRO A 18 1.81 -6.19 -24.92
C PRO A 18 0.88 -7.30 -25.42
N PHE A 19 1.28 -7.97 -26.51
CA PHE A 19 0.44 -9.00 -27.13
C PHE A 19 0.09 -10.12 -26.15
N GLN A 20 -1.20 -10.43 -26.03
CA GLN A 20 -1.71 -11.52 -25.21
C GLN A 20 -2.80 -12.26 -25.98
N ALA A 21 -2.54 -13.53 -26.31
CA ALA A 21 -3.41 -14.35 -27.17
C ALA A 21 -4.76 -14.73 -26.54
N ASN A 22 -4.93 -14.51 -25.23
CA ASN A 22 -6.18 -14.77 -24.50
C ASN A 22 -7.05 -13.50 -24.30
N ILE A 23 -6.58 -12.30 -24.70
CA ILE A 23 -7.34 -11.05 -24.55
C ILE A 23 -7.87 -10.58 -25.91
N GLY A 24 -9.19 -10.68 -26.09
CA GLY A 24 -9.86 -10.29 -27.34
C GLY A 24 -9.62 -8.84 -27.78
N GLY A 25 -9.57 -7.89 -26.83
CA GLY A 25 -9.25 -6.49 -27.14
C GLY A 25 -7.83 -6.29 -27.69
N VAL A 26 -6.86 -7.06 -27.19
CA VAL A 26 -5.47 -7.02 -27.68
C VAL A 26 -5.38 -7.63 -29.08
N ILE A 27 -6.05 -8.76 -29.30
CA ILE A 27 -6.17 -9.38 -30.62
C ILE A 27 -6.77 -8.38 -31.63
N ALA A 28 -7.82 -7.65 -31.24
CA ALA A 28 -8.46 -6.63 -32.08
C ALA A 28 -7.50 -5.49 -32.44
N LEU A 29 -6.71 -4.99 -31.48
CA LEU A 29 -5.70 -3.93 -31.71
C LEU A 29 -4.62 -4.37 -32.69
N TYR A 30 -4.06 -5.56 -32.50
CA TYR A 30 -3.04 -6.10 -33.39
C TYR A 30 -3.60 -6.44 -34.78
N ASN A 31 -4.84 -6.93 -34.85
CA ASN A 31 -5.50 -7.21 -36.12
C ASN A 31 -5.84 -5.93 -36.88
N LEU A 32 -6.28 -4.87 -36.20
CA LEU A 32 -6.46 -3.56 -36.83
C LEU A 32 -5.15 -3.09 -37.46
N ALA A 33 -4.04 -3.22 -36.74
CA ALA A 33 -2.73 -2.85 -37.26
C ALA A 33 -2.36 -3.64 -38.51
N ARG A 34 -2.56 -4.96 -38.48
CA ARG A 34 -2.38 -5.86 -39.64
C ARG A 34 -3.23 -5.44 -40.84
N THR A 35 -4.54 -5.21 -40.65
CA THR A 35 -5.44 -4.87 -41.75
C THR A 35 -5.14 -3.50 -42.36
N ILE A 36 -4.73 -2.51 -41.54
CA ILE A 36 -4.27 -1.21 -42.05
C ILE A 36 -2.97 -1.37 -42.88
N ASP A 37 -2.05 -2.20 -42.40
CA ASP A 37 -0.78 -2.46 -43.09
C ASP A 37 -0.99 -3.19 -44.43
N GLU A 38 -1.87 -4.19 -44.45
CA GLU A 38 -2.27 -4.91 -45.67
C GLU A 38 -3.00 -4.02 -46.67
N ALA A 39 -3.69 -2.97 -46.21
CA ALA A 39 -4.29 -1.94 -47.06
C ALA A 39 -3.24 -0.97 -47.68
N GLY A 40 -1.95 -1.17 -47.39
CA GLY A 40 -0.83 -0.43 -47.98
C GLY A 40 -0.39 0.81 -47.21
N PHE A 41 -0.85 0.99 -45.97
CA PHE A 41 -0.45 2.11 -45.11
C PHE A 41 0.62 1.66 -44.11
N VAL A 42 1.52 2.56 -43.72
CA VAL A 42 2.48 2.24 -42.67
C VAL A 42 1.72 2.18 -41.34
N CYS A 43 1.57 0.97 -40.80
CA CYS A 43 0.98 0.77 -39.49
C CYS A 43 1.98 0.11 -38.54
N LYS A 44 1.98 0.56 -37.29
CA LYS A 44 2.83 0.03 -36.24
C LYS A 44 2.07 -0.06 -34.92
N ILE A 45 2.42 -1.02 -34.08
CA ILE A 45 1.91 -1.11 -32.71
C ILE A 45 2.83 -0.33 -31.78
N PHE A 46 2.28 0.63 -31.03
CA PHE A 46 2.98 1.17 -29.86
C PHE A 46 2.60 0.32 -28.66
N ASP A 47 3.46 -0.63 -28.32
CA ASP A 47 3.34 -1.41 -27.09
C ASP A 47 3.70 -0.50 -25.91
N LYS A 48 2.73 -0.16 -25.06
CA LYS A 48 2.95 0.71 -23.89
C LYS A 48 4.01 0.18 -22.93
N SER A 49 4.25 -1.12 -22.93
CA SER A 49 5.26 -1.78 -22.09
C SER A 49 6.62 -1.88 -22.77
N GLY A 50 6.70 -1.61 -24.07
CA GLY A 50 7.90 -1.76 -24.88
C GLY A 50 8.36 -3.22 -25.05
N LEU A 51 7.56 -4.22 -24.70
CA LEU A 51 7.93 -5.63 -24.79
C LEU A 51 8.03 -6.13 -26.24
N ASN A 52 7.16 -5.62 -27.11
CA ASN A 52 7.11 -5.97 -28.54
C ASN A 52 7.10 -7.50 -28.76
N LEU A 53 6.28 -8.21 -27.98
CA LEU A 53 6.25 -9.68 -27.98
C LEU A 53 5.89 -10.23 -29.36
N SER A 54 6.74 -11.13 -29.87
CA SER A 54 6.46 -11.86 -31.11
C SER A 54 5.10 -12.55 -31.03
N ASN A 55 4.35 -12.46 -32.12
CA ASN A 55 3.01 -13.01 -32.23
C ASN A 55 2.67 -13.33 -33.69
N ASN A 56 1.56 -14.05 -33.86
CA ASN A 56 1.16 -14.56 -35.17
C ASN A 56 0.21 -13.61 -35.94
N ILE A 57 -0.02 -12.38 -35.45
CA ILE A 57 -0.96 -11.43 -36.05
C ILE A 57 -0.21 -10.26 -36.70
N PHE A 58 0.59 -9.53 -35.92
CA PHE A 58 1.26 -8.33 -36.40
C PHE A 58 2.53 -8.02 -35.61
N GLY A 59 3.64 -7.78 -36.33
CA GLY A 59 4.98 -7.69 -35.74
C GLY A 59 5.73 -6.38 -36.04
N LYS A 60 5.06 -5.34 -36.54
CA LYS A 60 5.69 -4.02 -36.75
C LYS A 60 5.39 -3.14 -35.54
N TYR A 61 6.44 -2.66 -34.86
CA TYR A 61 6.33 -1.88 -33.64
C TYR A 61 6.81 -0.45 -33.81
N ALA A 62 6.14 0.48 -33.14
CA ALA A 62 6.42 1.90 -33.11
C ALA A 62 7.20 2.29 -31.86
N THR A 63 8.01 3.32 -32.01
CA THR A 63 8.60 4.10 -30.92
C THR A 63 7.91 5.47 -30.87
N LYS A 64 8.20 6.29 -29.85
CA LYS A 64 7.68 7.66 -29.78
C LYS A 64 8.12 8.49 -31.01
N ALA A 65 9.25 8.15 -31.63
CA ALA A 65 9.77 8.84 -32.83
C ALA A 65 8.96 8.57 -34.10
N ASP A 66 8.16 7.49 -34.14
CA ASP A 66 7.28 7.19 -35.26
C ASP A 66 6.02 8.07 -35.29
N VAL A 67 5.73 8.80 -34.20
CA VAL A 67 4.59 9.71 -34.11
C VAL A 67 4.99 11.10 -34.55
N ASN A 68 4.47 11.51 -35.70
CA ASN A 68 4.69 12.83 -36.29
C ASN A 68 3.37 13.50 -36.71
N GLU A 69 3.47 14.63 -37.38
CA GLU A 69 2.33 15.43 -37.83
C GLU A 69 1.36 14.71 -38.79
N ASN A 70 1.80 13.63 -39.45
CA ASN A 70 1.00 12.81 -40.35
C ASN A 70 0.65 11.45 -39.73
N THR A 71 0.71 11.33 -38.40
CA THR A 71 0.43 10.08 -37.69
C THR A 71 -0.92 10.12 -37.00
N VAL A 72 -1.76 9.12 -37.30
CA VAL A 72 -2.99 8.85 -36.56
C VAL A 72 -2.67 7.87 -35.45
N VAL A 73 -2.94 8.27 -34.21
CA VAL A 73 -2.79 7.38 -33.05
C VAL A 73 -4.16 6.89 -32.61
N VAL A 74 -4.33 5.58 -32.59
CA VAL A 74 -5.52 4.91 -32.08
C VAL A 74 -5.26 4.47 -30.64
N TYR A 75 -6.03 5.00 -29.69
CA TYR A 75 -6.01 4.62 -28.29
C TYR A 75 -7.24 3.77 -27.95
N PRO A 76 -7.09 2.61 -27.29
CA PRO A 76 -8.23 1.90 -26.71
C PRO A 76 -8.84 2.72 -25.55
N GLU A 77 -10.10 2.45 -25.20
CA GLU A 77 -10.89 3.19 -24.21
C GLU A 77 -10.23 3.30 -22.84
N VAL A 78 -9.35 2.37 -22.49
CA VAL A 78 -8.62 2.35 -21.21
C VAL A 78 -7.49 3.38 -21.13
N THR A 79 -7.24 4.14 -22.20
CA THR A 79 -6.11 5.07 -22.27
C THR A 79 -6.52 6.47 -21.82
N PHE A 80 -5.88 6.95 -20.75
CA PHE A 80 -6.03 8.31 -20.26
C PHE A 80 -5.28 9.31 -21.13
N GLY A 81 -5.90 10.45 -21.43
CA GLY A 81 -5.23 11.55 -22.12
C GLY A 81 -4.62 11.16 -23.47
N ASN A 82 -3.59 11.88 -23.92
CA ASN A 82 -2.91 11.64 -25.20
C ASN A 82 -1.41 11.40 -24.94
N PRO A 83 -1.01 10.20 -24.48
CA PRO A 83 0.34 9.93 -23.98
C PRO A 83 1.43 10.09 -25.06
N LEU A 84 1.12 9.81 -26.33
CA LEU A 84 2.06 10.01 -27.44
C LEU A 84 2.03 11.43 -28.03
N LYS A 85 1.26 12.35 -27.42
CA LYS A 85 1.12 13.75 -27.85
C LYS A 85 0.78 13.88 -29.35
N ALA A 86 0.02 12.92 -29.87
CA ALA A 86 -0.31 12.86 -31.29
C ALA A 86 -1.26 13.99 -31.69
N LYS A 87 -1.11 14.48 -32.93
CA LYS A 87 -2.01 15.50 -33.48
C LYS A 87 -3.40 14.91 -33.75
N TYR A 88 -3.46 13.75 -34.42
CA TYR A 88 -4.70 13.07 -34.78
C TYR A 88 -4.92 11.87 -33.86
N VAL A 89 -5.91 12.00 -32.97
CA VAL A 89 -6.22 10.99 -31.95
C VAL A 89 -7.55 10.35 -32.23
N VAL A 90 -7.56 9.02 -32.25
CA VAL A 90 -8.76 8.19 -32.36
C VAL A 90 -8.94 7.42 -31.05
N ARG A 91 -10.10 7.58 -30.42
CA ARG A 91 -10.56 6.81 -29.25
C ARG A 91 -11.36 5.63 -29.75
N TRP A 92 -10.79 4.44 -29.62
CA TRP A 92 -11.46 3.22 -30.03
C TRP A 92 -12.06 2.54 -28.81
N ILE A 93 -13.38 2.60 -28.72
CA ILE A 93 -14.17 2.01 -27.64
C ILE A 93 -14.36 0.53 -27.95
N LEU A 94 -13.43 -0.29 -27.44
CA LEU A 94 -13.47 -1.75 -27.57
C LEU A 94 -14.51 -2.33 -26.63
N CYS A 95 -14.64 -1.82 -25.41
CA CYS A 95 -15.66 -2.17 -24.42
C CYS A 95 -16.40 -0.92 -23.92
N GLU A 96 -17.61 -1.08 -23.37
CA GLU A 96 -18.33 0.05 -22.80
C GLU A 96 -17.52 0.72 -21.67
N LEU A 97 -17.60 2.05 -21.60
CA LEU A 97 -17.04 2.79 -20.46
C LEU A 97 -17.70 2.31 -19.17
N GLY A 98 -16.95 2.31 -18.07
CA GLY A 98 -17.38 1.74 -16.80
C GLY A 98 -17.13 0.24 -16.64
N ILE A 99 -16.74 -0.48 -17.71
CA ILE A 99 -16.41 -1.91 -17.61
C ILE A 99 -14.93 -2.12 -17.27
N HIS A 100 -14.03 -1.56 -18.07
CA HIS A 100 -12.57 -1.73 -17.91
C HIS A 100 -11.84 -0.41 -17.59
N CYS A 101 -12.59 0.69 -17.55
CA CYS A 101 -12.13 2.03 -17.27
C CYS A 101 -13.26 2.82 -16.60
N PRO A 102 -12.97 3.93 -15.88
CA PRO A 102 -14.02 4.77 -15.31
C PRO A 102 -15.05 5.22 -16.35
N ASN A 103 -16.33 5.31 -15.97
CA ASN A 103 -17.41 5.80 -16.85
C ASN A 103 -17.13 7.20 -17.42
N ASP A 104 -16.36 8.01 -16.70
CA ASP A 104 -16.03 9.38 -17.06
C ASP A 104 -14.59 9.57 -17.55
N ILE A 105 -13.88 8.49 -17.92
CA ILE A 105 -12.54 8.56 -18.52
C ILE A 105 -12.50 9.49 -19.75
N TYR A 106 -13.62 9.66 -20.44
CA TYR A 106 -13.77 10.57 -21.58
C TYR A 106 -13.47 12.03 -21.23
N LYS A 107 -13.60 12.44 -19.97
CA LYS A 107 -13.22 13.78 -19.50
C LYS A 107 -11.71 14.05 -19.64
N THR A 108 -10.90 12.99 -19.71
CA THR A 108 -9.44 13.12 -19.93
C THR A 108 -9.07 13.25 -21.41
N TRP A 109 -10.02 12.99 -22.31
CA TRP A 109 -9.81 13.07 -23.76
C TRP A 109 -10.08 14.48 -24.26
N LYS A 110 -9.46 14.88 -25.37
CA LYS A 110 -9.79 16.18 -25.97
C LYS A 110 -11.17 16.07 -26.62
N GLN A 111 -11.93 17.16 -26.51
CA GLN A 111 -13.26 17.26 -27.10
C GLN A 111 -13.29 17.03 -28.63
N ASP A 112 -12.15 17.29 -29.29
CA ASP A 112 -11.96 17.09 -30.73
C ASP A 112 -11.35 15.74 -31.12
N ASP A 113 -11.03 14.85 -30.16
CA ASP A 113 -10.58 13.49 -30.47
C ASP A 113 -11.72 12.73 -31.19
N PHE A 114 -11.38 11.94 -32.21
CA PHE A 114 -12.35 11.14 -32.98
C PHE A 114 -12.73 9.88 -32.22
N VAL A 115 -13.97 9.42 -32.34
CA VAL A 115 -14.46 8.24 -31.62
C VAL A 115 -14.97 7.18 -32.57
N TYR A 116 -14.49 5.96 -32.37
CA TYR A 116 -14.95 4.75 -33.06
C TYR A 116 -15.31 3.67 -32.03
N HIS A 117 -16.21 2.77 -32.41
CA HIS A 117 -16.65 1.66 -31.57
C HIS A 117 -16.33 0.34 -32.23
N TYR A 118 -15.90 -0.64 -31.42
CA TYR A 118 -15.78 -2.03 -31.88
C TYR A 118 -17.16 -2.69 -32.14
N GLY A 119 -18.24 -2.02 -31.74
CA GLY A 119 -19.57 -2.60 -31.74
C GLY A 119 -19.77 -3.52 -30.54
N THR A 120 -19.31 -3.14 -29.35
CA THR A 120 -19.70 -3.84 -28.11
C THR A 120 -21.11 -3.48 -27.69
N TYR A 121 -21.81 -4.47 -27.12
CA TYR A 121 -23.23 -4.44 -26.77
C TYR A 121 -23.58 -3.31 -25.80
N ASN A 122 -24.49 -2.44 -26.21
CA ASN A 122 -25.29 -1.56 -25.34
C ASN A 122 -26.77 -1.68 -25.76
N PRO A 123 -27.66 -2.25 -24.93
CA PRO A 123 -29.07 -2.42 -25.29
C PRO A 123 -29.85 -1.10 -25.40
N GLU A 124 -29.31 0.00 -24.85
CA GLU A 124 -29.95 1.31 -24.82
C GLU A 124 -29.48 2.24 -25.96
N LYS A 125 -28.50 1.84 -26.77
CA LYS A 125 -27.91 2.69 -27.83
C LYS A 125 -28.14 2.11 -29.23
N ASP A 126 -28.64 2.95 -30.15
CA ASP A 126 -28.74 2.60 -31.56
C ASP A 126 -27.36 2.66 -32.23
N LEU A 127 -26.72 1.50 -32.36
CA LEU A 127 -25.39 1.34 -32.98
C LEU A 127 -25.33 1.87 -34.42
N LYS A 128 -26.47 2.06 -35.12
CA LYS A 128 -26.51 2.64 -36.47
C LYS A 128 -25.96 4.07 -36.55
N ASN A 129 -25.94 4.77 -35.42
CA ASN A 129 -25.50 6.17 -35.34
C ASN A 129 -24.03 6.32 -34.94
N TYR A 130 -23.28 5.23 -34.73
CA TYR A 130 -21.88 5.27 -34.31
C TYR A 130 -20.92 4.89 -35.44
N ASN A 131 -19.70 5.43 -35.40
CA ASN A 131 -18.64 5.00 -36.30
C ASN A 131 -18.14 3.62 -35.87
N ILE A 132 -18.49 2.58 -36.62
CA ILE A 132 -18.06 1.21 -36.33
C ILE A 132 -16.69 0.94 -36.95
N LEU A 133 -15.78 0.40 -36.15
CA LEU A 133 -14.48 -0.14 -36.55
C LEU A 133 -14.34 -1.50 -35.88
N SER A 134 -14.60 -2.60 -36.60
CA SER A 134 -14.72 -3.94 -36.00
C SER A 134 -13.99 -5.01 -36.84
N PRO A 135 -12.65 -4.94 -36.95
CA PRO A 135 -11.87 -5.93 -37.69
C PRO A 135 -11.79 -7.26 -36.92
N LEU A 136 -12.62 -8.23 -37.30
CA LEU A 136 -12.60 -9.57 -36.72
C LEU A 136 -11.34 -10.34 -37.15
N TYR A 137 -10.59 -10.87 -36.16
CA TYR A 137 -9.53 -11.83 -36.42
C TYR A 137 -10.03 -13.25 -36.18
N LEU A 138 -9.81 -14.15 -37.14
CA LEU A 138 -10.13 -15.56 -37.01
C LEU A 138 -8.85 -16.39 -37.02
N ASN A 139 -8.51 -17.00 -35.87
CA ASN A 139 -7.39 -17.92 -35.77
C ASN A 139 -7.57 -19.08 -36.77
N PRO A 140 -6.62 -19.32 -37.70
CA PRO A 140 -6.74 -20.39 -38.70
C PRO A 140 -6.92 -21.80 -38.11
N ALA A 141 -6.50 -22.03 -36.86
CA ALA A 141 -6.67 -23.29 -36.15
C ALA A 141 -8.12 -23.57 -35.72
N LEU A 142 -8.99 -22.55 -35.69
CA LEU A 142 -10.44 -22.69 -35.40
C LEU A 142 -11.17 -23.37 -36.55
N LYS A 143 -11.08 -24.69 -36.57
CA LYS A 143 -11.79 -25.58 -37.50
C LYS A 143 -12.06 -26.91 -36.82
N ASN A 144 -13.00 -27.67 -37.36
CA ASN A 144 -13.21 -29.06 -36.97
C ASN A 144 -12.08 -29.94 -37.52
N HIS A 145 -11.38 -30.65 -36.64
CA HIS A 145 -10.25 -31.53 -36.95
C HIS A 145 -10.68 -33.00 -37.16
N GLY A 146 -11.98 -33.29 -37.13
CA GLY A 146 -12.51 -34.64 -37.36
C GLY A 146 -12.24 -35.62 -36.21
N LYS A 147 -11.94 -35.12 -35.00
CA LYS A 147 -11.72 -35.97 -33.82
C LYS A 147 -13.05 -36.59 -33.35
N SER A 148 -12.96 -37.73 -32.68
CA SER A 148 -14.11 -38.34 -31.97
C SER A 148 -14.56 -37.43 -30.83
N ARG A 149 -15.88 -37.37 -30.58
CA ARG A 149 -16.50 -36.40 -29.67
C ARG A 149 -17.36 -37.09 -28.63
N ASP A 150 -17.31 -36.57 -27.40
CA ASP A 150 -18.17 -37.03 -26.31
C ASP A 150 -18.56 -35.90 -25.35
N GLY A 151 -19.54 -36.18 -24.50
CA GLY A 151 -19.82 -35.43 -23.28
C GLY A 151 -20.08 -33.92 -23.43
N TYR A 152 -19.91 -33.23 -22.31
CA TYR A 152 -20.22 -31.81 -22.16
C TYR A 152 -19.00 -31.06 -21.63
N CYS A 153 -18.88 -29.81 -22.06
CA CYS A 153 -18.14 -28.78 -21.34
C CYS A 153 -19.09 -27.63 -21.01
N HIS A 154 -18.74 -26.78 -20.05
CA HIS A 154 -19.56 -25.65 -19.68
C HIS A 154 -18.75 -24.43 -19.28
N ILE A 155 -19.33 -23.24 -19.47
CA ILE A 155 -18.69 -21.97 -19.09
C ILE A 155 -19.68 -21.01 -18.43
N ILE A 156 -19.26 -20.42 -17.30
CA ILE A 156 -20.09 -19.52 -16.49
C ILE A 156 -19.76 -18.05 -16.76
N ARG A 157 -18.49 -17.62 -16.69
CA ARG A 157 -18.02 -16.23 -16.93
C ARG A 157 -19.01 -15.15 -16.45
N LYS A 158 -19.58 -14.40 -17.41
CA LYS A 158 -20.48 -13.26 -17.22
C LYS A 158 -21.93 -13.70 -17.00
N GLY A 159 -22.22 -14.99 -16.94
CA GLY A 159 -23.58 -15.50 -16.84
C GLY A 159 -24.36 -14.99 -15.64
N HIS A 160 -23.69 -14.71 -14.53
CA HIS A 160 -24.29 -14.09 -13.35
C HIS A 160 -24.88 -12.69 -13.62
N LYS A 161 -24.47 -12.02 -14.71
CA LYS A 161 -25.03 -10.74 -15.16
C LYS A 161 -26.37 -10.91 -15.88
N PHE A 162 -26.59 -12.06 -16.52
CA PHE A 162 -27.74 -12.31 -17.39
C PHE A 162 -28.78 -13.26 -16.77
N HIS A 163 -28.37 -14.10 -15.82
CA HIS A 163 -29.25 -15.06 -15.15
C HIS A 163 -29.31 -14.76 -13.65
N LYS A 164 -30.47 -14.28 -13.17
CA LYS A 164 -30.74 -14.00 -11.74
C LYS A 164 -32.05 -14.69 -11.31
N PRO A 165 -32.01 -15.80 -10.53
CA PRO A 165 -30.83 -16.58 -10.14
C PRO A 165 -30.26 -17.40 -11.30
N LEU A 166 -28.97 -17.73 -11.22
CA LEU A 166 -28.30 -18.59 -12.20
C LEU A 166 -28.66 -20.06 -11.93
N LYS A 167 -29.34 -20.71 -12.88
CA LYS A 167 -29.77 -22.10 -12.77
C LYS A 167 -28.84 -23.00 -13.59
N TYR A 168 -28.06 -23.83 -12.93
CA TYR A 168 -27.16 -24.78 -13.58
C TYR A 168 -27.98 -25.94 -14.19
N ILE A 169 -27.84 -26.15 -15.49
CA ILE A 169 -28.50 -27.22 -16.25
C ILE A 169 -27.49 -28.15 -16.95
N HIS A 170 -26.20 -27.96 -16.70
CA HIS A 170 -25.16 -28.81 -17.25
C HIS A 170 -25.09 -30.15 -16.47
N PRO A 171 -24.71 -31.26 -17.12
CA PRO A 171 -24.50 -32.54 -16.42
C PRO A 171 -23.32 -32.47 -15.43
N GLN A 172 -23.36 -33.28 -14.36
CA GLN A 172 -22.33 -33.26 -13.31
C GLN A 172 -20.92 -33.56 -13.83
N GLU A 173 -20.83 -34.40 -14.87
CA GLU A 173 -19.60 -34.81 -15.54
C GLU A 173 -19.07 -33.79 -16.57
N SER A 174 -19.72 -32.64 -16.71
CA SER A 174 -19.33 -31.61 -17.66
C SER A 174 -18.01 -30.94 -17.27
N LEU A 175 -17.09 -30.80 -18.24
CA LEU A 175 -15.82 -30.11 -18.03
C LEU A 175 -16.03 -28.59 -17.89
N LEU A 176 -15.70 -28.03 -16.72
CA LEU A 176 -15.69 -26.58 -16.52
C LEU A 176 -14.54 -25.94 -17.30
N LEU A 177 -14.84 -24.93 -18.10
CA LEU A 177 -13.86 -24.11 -18.79
C LEU A 177 -13.50 -22.89 -17.92
N ASP A 178 -12.24 -22.81 -17.49
CA ASP A 178 -11.67 -21.68 -16.76
C ASP A 178 -11.47 -20.47 -17.70
N ASP A 179 -11.63 -19.26 -17.15
CA ASP A 179 -11.44 -17.97 -17.81
C ASP A 179 -9.98 -17.74 -18.28
N ASN A 180 -9.03 -18.49 -17.72
CA ASN A 180 -7.61 -18.37 -18.03
C ASN A 180 -7.10 -19.31 -19.15
N LEU A 181 -7.96 -20.19 -19.70
CA LEU A 181 -7.52 -21.13 -20.73
C LEU A 181 -7.11 -20.41 -22.04
N SER A 182 -6.01 -20.87 -22.63
CA SER A 182 -5.55 -20.34 -23.92
C SER A 182 -6.48 -20.74 -25.06
N GLN A 183 -6.44 -19.98 -26.16
CA GLN A 183 -7.24 -20.28 -27.34
C GLN A 183 -6.89 -21.67 -27.92
N GLU A 184 -5.63 -22.07 -27.87
CA GLU A 184 -5.14 -23.38 -28.33
C GLU A 184 -5.76 -24.52 -27.52
N ILE A 185 -5.80 -24.38 -26.19
CA ILE A 185 -6.41 -25.39 -25.32
C ILE A 185 -7.92 -25.46 -25.55
N LEU A 186 -8.59 -24.32 -25.71
CA LEU A 186 -10.01 -24.28 -26.03
C LEU A 186 -10.32 -24.94 -27.38
N ILE A 187 -9.48 -24.73 -28.41
CA ILE A 187 -9.61 -25.40 -29.71
C ILE A 187 -9.51 -26.92 -29.55
N GLU A 188 -8.54 -27.40 -28.76
CA GLU A 188 -8.39 -28.83 -28.48
C GLU A 188 -9.62 -29.41 -27.78
N ILE A 189 -10.10 -28.76 -26.72
CA ILE A 189 -11.30 -29.18 -25.99
C ILE A 189 -12.53 -29.18 -26.90
N PHE A 190 -12.76 -28.11 -27.66
CA PHE A 190 -13.91 -28.03 -28.57
C PHE A 190 -13.81 -28.98 -29.76
N ASN A 191 -12.65 -29.56 -30.06
CA ASN A 191 -12.55 -30.60 -31.06
C ASN A 191 -12.90 -31.99 -30.52
N ILE A 192 -12.84 -32.21 -29.21
CA ILE A 192 -13.14 -33.51 -28.57
C ILE A 192 -14.46 -33.54 -27.80
N LYS A 193 -15.08 -32.37 -27.54
CA LYS A 193 -16.38 -32.29 -26.85
C LYS A 193 -17.54 -32.12 -27.82
N GLU A 194 -18.65 -32.79 -27.50
CA GLU A 194 -19.88 -32.75 -28.31
C GLU A 194 -20.67 -31.45 -28.04
N TYR A 195 -20.84 -31.07 -26.77
CA TYR A 195 -21.65 -29.91 -26.39
C TYR A 195 -20.91 -28.92 -25.47
N LEU A 196 -21.19 -27.63 -25.65
CA LEU A 196 -20.81 -26.55 -24.74
C LEU A 196 -22.08 -25.95 -24.12
N ILE A 197 -22.27 -26.09 -22.80
CA ILE A 197 -23.33 -25.38 -22.06
C ILE A 197 -22.79 -24.00 -21.66
N SER A 198 -23.33 -22.94 -22.29
CA SER A 198 -22.84 -21.58 -22.12
C SER A 198 -23.83 -20.71 -21.37
N TYR A 199 -23.46 -20.33 -20.15
CA TYR A 199 -24.18 -19.33 -19.37
C TYR A 199 -23.76 -17.90 -19.75
N ASP A 200 -22.80 -17.71 -20.66
CA ASP A 200 -22.33 -16.40 -21.14
C ASP A 200 -22.89 -16.15 -22.57
N PRO A 201 -24.14 -15.65 -22.69
CA PRO A 201 -24.91 -15.67 -23.93
C PRO A 201 -24.35 -14.79 -25.06
N TYR A 202 -23.42 -13.89 -24.76
CA TYR A 202 -22.84 -12.95 -25.72
C TYR A 202 -21.35 -13.19 -26.00
N SER A 203 -20.79 -14.25 -25.43
CA SER A 203 -19.36 -14.52 -25.57
C SER A 203 -19.00 -15.10 -26.93
N TRP A 204 -17.86 -14.65 -27.47
CA TRP A 204 -17.26 -15.19 -28.69
C TRP A 204 -16.94 -16.70 -28.59
N ILE A 205 -16.78 -17.21 -27.37
CA ILE A 205 -16.51 -18.62 -27.12
C ILE A 205 -17.56 -19.55 -27.70
N ASN A 206 -18.82 -19.10 -27.78
CA ASN A 206 -19.91 -19.84 -28.40
C ASN A 206 -19.60 -20.13 -29.88
N PHE A 207 -19.07 -19.14 -30.59
CA PHE A 207 -18.71 -19.29 -32.00
C PHE A 207 -17.41 -20.06 -32.19
N MET A 208 -16.45 -19.95 -31.26
CA MET A 208 -15.25 -20.79 -31.28
C MET A 208 -15.58 -22.27 -31.17
N ALA A 209 -16.48 -22.63 -30.24
CA ALA A 209 -16.97 -23.99 -30.10
C ALA A 209 -17.62 -24.48 -31.40
N ALA A 210 -18.54 -23.68 -31.95
CA ALA A 210 -19.26 -24.01 -33.18
C ALA A 210 -18.31 -24.24 -34.38
N LEU A 211 -17.30 -23.38 -34.55
CA LEU A 211 -16.28 -23.52 -35.61
C LEU A 211 -15.41 -24.78 -35.44
N CYS A 212 -15.18 -25.20 -34.21
CA CYS A 212 -14.45 -26.42 -33.90
C CYS A 212 -15.34 -27.67 -33.98
N GLY A 213 -16.65 -27.53 -34.23
CA GLY A 213 -17.60 -28.64 -34.32
C GLY A 213 -18.27 -29.04 -33.00
N CYS A 214 -17.97 -28.34 -31.89
CA CYS A 214 -18.69 -28.51 -30.62
C CYS A 214 -19.96 -27.65 -30.66
N ILE A 215 -21.12 -28.21 -30.28
CA ILE A 215 -22.40 -27.51 -30.37
C ILE A 215 -22.60 -26.63 -29.14
N PRO A 216 -22.57 -25.29 -29.26
CA PRO A 216 -22.84 -24.40 -28.14
C PRO A 216 -24.36 -24.29 -27.89
N ILE A 217 -24.70 -24.42 -26.61
CA ILE A 217 -26.04 -24.29 -26.07
C ILE A 217 -26.01 -23.09 -25.14
N VAL A 218 -26.44 -21.94 -25.68
CA VAL A 218 -26.59 -20.70 -24.93
C VAL A 218 -27.82 -20.79 -24.05
N ILE A 219 -27.65 -20.56 -22.75
CA ILE A 219 -28.77 -20.53 -21.82
C ILE A 219 -29.65 -19.30 -22.10
N PRO A 220 -30.98 -19.46 -22.25
CA PRO A 220 -31.87 -18.33 -22.47
C PRO A 220 -31.87 -17.34 -21.30
N ILE A 221 -31.83 -16.06 -21.64
CA ILE A 221 -31.95 -14.95 -20.68
C ILE A 221 -33.44 -14.81 -20.34
N ALA A 222 -33.79 -14.92 -19.05
CA ALA A 222 -35.19 -14.91 -18.62
C ALA A 222 -35.95 -13.64 -19.01
N SER A 223 -35.25 -12.50 -19.10
CA SER A 223 -35.82 -11.19 -19.44
C SER A 223 -35.75 -10.84 -20.93
N ALA A 224 -35.27 -11.73 -21.81
CA ALA A 224 -35.13 -11.44 -23.23
C ALA A 224 -35.59 -12.61 -24.12
N THR A 225 -36.42 -12.28 -25.10
CA THR A 225 -36.77 -13.20 -26.18
C THR A 225 -35.56 -13.53 -27.04
N LYS A 226 -35.59 -14.67 -27.75
CA LYS A 226 -34.54 -15.03 -28.73
C LYS A 226 -34.30 -13.90 -29.75
N LYS A 227 -35.35 -13.20 -30.18
CA LYS A 227 -35.25 -12.09 -31.13
C LYS A 227 -34.51 -10.88 -30.54
N GLU A 228 -34.76 -10.56 -29.28
CA GLU A 228 -34.04 -9.50 -28.57
C GLU A 228 -32.58 -9.89 -28.34
N TRP A 229 -32.32 -11.14 -27.94
CA TRP A 229 -30.97 -11.69 -27.82
C TRP A 229 -30.20 -11.62 -29.14
N LEU A 230 -30.82 -12.01 -30.26
CA LEU A 230 -30.21 -11.89 -31.59
C LEU A 230 -29.88 -10.43 -31.91
N LYS A 231 -30.84 -9.50 -31.75
CA LYS A 231 -30.63 -8.07 -32.02
C LYS A 231 -29.54 -7.42 -31.16
N SER A 232 -29.26 -7.97 -29.98
CA SER A 232 -28.18 -7.52 -29.12
C SER A 232 -26.77 -7.99 -29.53
N SER A 233 -26.67 -8.91 -30.50
CA SER A 233 -25.38 -9.37 -31.01
C SER A 233 -24.98 -8.57 -32.26
N THR A 234 -23.81 -7.94 -32.22
CA THR A 234 -23.22 -7.21 -33.36
C THR A 234 -23.08 -8.09 -34.58
N LEU A 235 -22.76 -9.38 -34.40
CA LEU A 235 -22.74 -10.35 -35.47
C LEU A 235 -24.12 -10.49 -36.13
N SER A 236 -25.20 -10.50 -35.35
CA SER A 236 -26.55 -10.58 -35.92
C SER A 236 -26.93 -9.31 -36.68
N ILE A 237 -26.50 -8.14 -36.21
CA ILE A 237 -26.73 -6.86 -36.92
C ILE A 237 -25.98 -6.85 -38.25
N ILE A 238 -24.73 -7.33 -38.28
CA ILE A 238 -23.95 -7.47 -39.50
C ILE A 238 -24.66 -8.45 -40.44
N LEU A 239 -24.99 -9.64 -39.97
CA LEU A 239 -25.66 -10.68 -40.75
C LEU A 239 -27.00 -10.21 -41.33
N GLU A 240 -27.77 -9.41 -40.59
CA GLU A 240 -29.03 -8.82 -41.07
C GLU A 240 -28.82 -7.91 -42.29
N GLN A 241 -27.72 -7.15 -42.36
CA GLN A 241 -27.37 -6.34 -43.54
C GLN A 241 -27.09 -7.20 -44.78
N PHE A 242 -26.70 -8.46 -44.58
CA PHE A 242 -26.49 -9.45 -45.65
C PHE A 242 -27.68 -10.41 -45.82
N GLY A 243 -28.86 -10.07 -45.28
CA GLY A 243 -30.10 -10.86 -45.43
C GLY A 243 -30.16 -12.14 -44.59
N GLN A 244 -29.28 -12.28 -43.58
CA GLN A 244 -29.23 -13.42 -42.68
C GLN A 244 -29.88 -13.04 -41.34
N HIS A 245 -31.05 -13.61 -41.05
CA HIS A 245 -31.85 -13.23 -39.87
C HIS A 245 -31.72 -14.20 -38.69
N GLN A 246 -30.82 -15.19 -38.75
CA GLN A 246 -30.61 -16.19 -37.70
C GLN A 246 -29.13 -16.54 -37.55
N LEU A 247 -28.67 -16.74 -36.32
CA LEU A 247 -27.34 -17.27 -36.03
C LEU A 247 -27.30 -18.78 -36.27
N LYS A 248 -26.48 -19.21 -37.22
CA LYS A 248 -26.21 -20.62 -37.53
C LYS A 248 -25.24 -21.23 -36.52
N GLY A 249 -25.41 -22.53 -36.25
CA GLY A 249 -24.52 -23.34 -35.41
C GLY A 249 -24.57 -23.05 -33.91
N VAL A 250 -25.54 -22.26 -33.44
CA VAL A 250 -25.72 -21.94 -32.01
C VAL A 250 -27.14 -22.25 -31.59
N ALA A 251 -27.30 -22.98 -30.48
CA ALA A 251 -28.60 -23.27 -29.88
C ALA A 251 -28.91 -22.23 -28.81
N TYR A 252 -30.09 -21.59 -28.86
CA TYR A 252 -30.60 -20.76 -27.76
C TYR A 252 -31.59 -21.58 -26.94
N GLY A 253 -31.07 -22.26 -25.91
CA GLY A 253 -31.79 -23.26 -25.13
C GLY A 253 -31.68 -24.69 -25.69
N LEU A 254 -32.06 -25.66 -24.87
CA LEU A 254 -31.93 -27.10 -25.18
C LEU A 254 -32.79 -27.53 -26.39
N GLU A 255 -33.89 -26.83 -26.66
CA GLU A 255 -34.80 -27.18 -27.76
C GLU A 255 -34.19 -26.92 -29.16
N GLU A 256 -33.12 -26.12 -29.24
CA GLU A 256 -32.50 -25.74 -30.51
C GLU A 256 -31.23 -26.52 -30.85
N ILE A 257 -30.89 -27.57 -30.08
CA ILE A 257 -29.70 -28.38 -30.32
C ILE A 257 -29.70 -28.96 -31.74
N GLN A 258 -30.84 -29.48 -32.20
CA GLN A 258 -30.94 -30.05 -33.55
C GLN A 258 -30.78 -28.98 -34.64
N TYR A 259 -31.30 -27.77 -34.41
CA TYR A 259 -31.10 -26.64 -35.31
C TYR A 259 -29.62 -26.26 -35.40
N ALA A 260 -28.95 -26.10 -34.25
CA ALA A 260 -27.54 -25.77 -34.18
C ALA A 260 -26.69 -26.84 -34.89
N ARG A 261 -26.99 -28.13 -34.66
CA ARG A 261 -26.33 -29.24 -35.36
C ARG A 261 -26.50 -29.17 -36.87
N ASN A 262 -27.73 -28.98 -37.35
CA ASN A 262 -28.03 -28.94 -38.79
C ASN A 262 -27.38 -27.74 -39.51
N THR A 263 -27.14 -26.65 -38.78
CA THR A 263 -26.62 -25.40 -39.33
C THR A 263 -25.13 -25.16 -39.01
N LEU A 264 -24.47 -26.09 -38.32
CA LEU A 264 -23.09 -25.95 -37.83
C LEU A 264 -22.08 -25.69 -38.96
N GLN A 265 -22.28 -26.34 -40.11
CA GLN A 265 -21.46 -26.18 -41.31
C GLN A 265 -21.54 -24.77 -41.93
N GLU A 266 -22.61 -24.02 -41.65
CA GLU A 266 -22.81 -22.65 -42.16
C GLU A 266 -22.10 -21.60 -41.30
N VAL A 267 -21.60 -21.96 -40.11
CA VAL A 267 -20.94 -21.02 -39.17
C VAL A 267 -19.74 -20.36 -39.83
N ARG A 268 -18.94 -21.12 -40.58
CA ARG A 268 -17.75 -20.59 -41.26
C ARG A 268 -18.09 -19.47 -42.23
N TYR A 269 -19.16 -19.67 -43.01
CA TYR A 269 -19.65 -18.67 -43.95
C TYR A 269 -20.11 -17.38 -43.25
N GLN A 270 -20.79 -17.47 -42.10
CA GLN A 270 -21.13 -16.29 -41.30
C GLN A 270 -19.90 -15.50 -40.82
N GLN A 271 -18.81 -16.22 -40.48
CA GLN A 271 -17.58 -15.57 -40.07
C GLN A 271 -16.86 -14.91 -41.22
N GLU A 272 -16.91 -15.48 -42.42
CA GLU A 272 -16.39 -14.84 -43.63
C GLU A 272 -17.13 -13.54 -43.95
N ILE A 273 -18.46 -13.48 -43.76
CA ILE A 273 -19.23 -12.23 -43.87
C ILE A 273 -18.72 -11.19 -42.87
N SER A 274 -18.47 -11.61 -41.63
CA SER A 274 -18.02 -10.70 -40.55
C SER A 274 -16.60 -10.19 -40.74
N ILE A 275 -15.70 -11.04 -41.26
CA ILE A 275 -14.34 -10.67 -41.64
C ILE A 275 -14.41 -9.62 -42.76
N ARG A 276 -15.18 -9.88 -43.82
CA ARG A 276 -15.34 -8.94 -44.94
C ARG A 276 -15.92 -7.60 -44.47
N TYR A 277 -16.96 -7.64 -43.64
CA TYR A 277 -17.52 -6.42 -43.05
C TYR A 277 -16.49 -5.67 -42.20
N GLY A 278 -15.71 -6.39 -41.39
CA GLY A 278 -14.61 -5.82 -40.61
C GLY A 278 -13.58 -5.12 -41.49
N GLU A 279 -13.14 -5.76 -42.58
CA GLU A 279 -12.24 -5.17 -43.58
C GLU A 279 -12.85 -3.90 -44.19
N GLU A 280 -14.14 -3.91 -44.57
CA GLU A 280 -14.84 -2.74 -45.08
C GLU A 280 -14.88 -1.58 -44.06
N THR A 281 -15.05 -1.87 -42.76
CA THR A 281 -15.00 -0.84 -41.71
C THR A 281 -13.60 -0.25 -41.55
N VAL A 282 -12.53 -1.04 -41.69
CA VAL A 282 -11.15 -0.54 -41.67
C VAL A 282 -10.86 0.34 -42.88
N HIS A 283 -11.28 -0.06 -44.08
CA HIS A 283 -11.13 0.77 -45.28
C HIS A 283 -11.87 2.11 -45.14
N ARG A 284 -13.07 2.09 -44.56
CA ARG A 284 -13.84 3.30 -44.27
C ARG A 284 -13.11 4.20 -43.26
N PHE A 285 -12.65 3.64 -42.14
CA PHE A 285 -11.86 4.34 -41.14
C PHE A 285 -10.61 5.00 -41.74
N ILE A 286 -9.86 4.27 -42.57
CA ILE A 286 -8.69 4.82 -43.28
C ILE A 286 -9.10 6.00 -44.18
N ASN A 287 -10.17 5.84 -44.97
CA ASN A 287 -10.66 6.89 -45.85
C ASN A 287 -11.15 8.12 -45.08
N ASP A 288 -11.84 7.92 -43.96
CA ASP A 288 -12.29 8.99 -43.05
C ASP A 288 -11.09 9.81 -42.58
N MET A 289 -10.04 9.15 -42.08
CA MET A 289 -8.82 9.80 -41.61
C MET A 289 -8.07 10.52 -42.74
N ILE A 290 -7.97 9.92 -43.93
CA ILE A 290 -7.40 10.58 -45.11
C ILE A 290 -8.18 11.85 -45.45
N SER A 291 -9.51 11.77 -45.47
CA SER A 291 -10.37 12.91 -45.77
C SER A 291 -10.20 14.02 -44.74
N ILE A 292 -10.18 13.70 -43.45
CA ILE A 292 -9.97 14.67 -42.36
C ILE A 292 -8.63 15.39 -42.50
N ILE A 293 -7.55 14.64 -42.71
CA ILE A 293 -6.19 15.18 -42.74
C ILE A 293 -5.94 15.97 -44.03
N CYS A 294 -6.54 15.55 -45.15
CA CYS A 294 -6.49 16.30 -46.40
C CYS A 294 -7.35 17.59 -46.34
N ALA A 295 -8.50 17.57 -45.66
CA ALA A 295 -9.42 18.71 -45.59
C ALA A 295 -8.90 19.88 -44.73
N GLU A 296 -8.02 19.64 -43.74
CA GLU A 296 -7.32 20.71 -43.03
C GLU A 296 -6.41 21.56 -43.94
N SER A 297 -6.16 21.13 -45.18
CA SER A 297 -5.29 21.84 -46.14
C SER A 297 -6.00 22.71 -47.19
N GLU A 298 -7.33 22.70 -47.30
CA GLU A 298 -8.18 23.81 -47.80
C GLU A 298 -9.68 23.44 -47.78
N VAL A 299 -10.51 24.49 -47.75
CA VAL A 299 -11.97 24.62 -47.57
C VAL A 299 -12.85 23.43 -48.03
N SER A 300 -13.64 22.93 -47.05
CA SER A 300 -14.97 22.31 -47.18
C SER A 300 -15.11 21.16 -48.18
N PHE A 301 -14.84 19.93 -47.72
CA PHE A 301 -15.62 18.77 -48.13
C PHE A 301 -16.63 18.43 -47.03
N LYS A 302 -17.93 18.52 -47.37
CA LYS A 302 -19.02 17.91 -46.60
C LYS A 302 -18.83 16.39 -46.67
N ASN A 303 -18.15 15.80 -45.70
CA ASN A 303 -18.27 14.37 -45.42
C ASN A 303 -18.91 14.21 -44.04
N ASN A 304 -19.86 13.27 -43.94
CA ASN A 304 -20.65 12.98 -42.75
C ASN A 304 -19.74 12.93 -41.50
N GLN A 305 -20.04 13.77 -40.50
CA GLN A 305 -19.19 14.01 -39.34
C GLN A 305 -18.81 12.70 -38.65
N VAL A 306 -17.52 12.31 -38.74
CA VAL A 306 -16.93 11.35 -37.81
C VAL A 306 -17.13 11.93 -36.41
N LEU A 307 -17.95 11.26 -35.60
CA LEU A 307 -18.18 11.61 -34.21
C LEU A 307 -16.87 11.89 -33.47
N LYS A 308 -16.88 12.98 -32.73
CA LYS A 308 -15.86 13.39 -31.78
C LYS A 308 -16.34 13.17 -30.35
N VAL A 309 -15.42 13.27 -29.40
CA VAL A 309 -15.74 13.20 -27.96
C VAL A 309 -16.86 14.16 -27.59
N ARG A 310 -16.83 15.41 -28.09
CA ARG A 310 -17.91 16.38 -27.85
C ARG A 310 -19.27 15.94 -28.38
N ASP A 311 -19.31 15.24 -29.51
CA ASP A 311 -20.56 14.85 -30.15
C ASP A 311 -21.26 13.71 -29.38
N ILE A 312 -20.50 12.99 -28.55
CA ILE A 312 -20.97 11.85 -27.76
C ILE A 312 -21.16 12.25 -26.28
N PHE A 313 -20.36 13.18 -25.76
CA PHE A 313 -20.24 13.47 -24.33
C PHE A 313 -20.46 14.95 -23.93
N SER A 314 -20.90 15.84 -24.84
CA SER A 314 -21.20 17.25 -24.49
C SER A 314 -22.32 17.36 -23.45
N VAL A 315 -22.02 18.04 -22.34
CA VAL A 315 -22.97 18.33 -21.24
C VAL A 315 -23.79 19.59 -21.59
N ILE A 316 -25.10 19.52 -21.34
CA ILE A 316 -26.01 20.68 -21.30
C ILE A 316 -25.40 21.76 -20.40
N GLU A 317 -25.17 22.94 -20.95
CA GLU A 317 -24.82 24.14 -20.17
C GLU A 317 -25.92 24.41 -19.13
N TYR A 318 -25.57 24.41 -17.85
CA TYR A 318 -26.31 25.18 -16.86
C TYR A 318 -25.43 26.32 -16.38
N ALA A 319 -25.96 27.52 -16.61
CA ALA A 319 -25.45 28.81 -16.21
C ALA A 319 -25.10 28.86 -14.72
N THR A 320 -24.11 29.71 -14.42
CA THR A 320 -23.79 30.35 -13.13
C THR A 320 -24.67 29.93 -11.96
N VAL A 321 -24.06 29.24 -11.01
CA VAL A 321 -24.69 28.78 -9.79
C VAL A 321 -24.38 29.75 -8.62
N PRO A 322 -25.39 30.31 -7.93
CA PRO A 322 -25.24 31.14 -6.74
C PRO A 322 -24.78 30.36 -5.51
N GLU A 323 -24.32 31.08 -4.48
CA GLU A 323 -23.82 30.60 -3.17
C GLU A 323 -24.74 29.63 -2.39
N GLU A 324 -25.96 29.36 -2.85
CA GLU A 324 -26.89 28.40 -2.24
C GLU A 324 -26.60 26.91 -2.58
N ILE A 325 -25.66 26.62 -3.50
CA ILE A 325 -25.35 25.22 -3.92
C ILE A 325 -24.22 24.55 -3.11
N GLN A 326 -23.66 25.21 -2.09
CA GLN A 326 -22.91 24.46 -1.06
C GLN A 326 -23.83 23.54 -0.24
N GLY A 327 -25.14 23.83 -0.16
CA GLY A 327 -26.12 22.97 0.51
C GLY A 327 -26.59 21.76 -0.31
N HIS A 328 -26.57 21.83 -1.65
CA HIS A 328 -27.21 20.81 -2.49
C HIS A 328 -26.30 19.63 -2.86
N LEU A 329 -24.98 19.82 -2.85
CA LEU A 329 -24.00 18.74 -3.05
C LEU A 329 -23.99 17.72 -1.90
N LYS A 330 -24.29 18.15 -0.67
CA LYS A 330 -24.54 17.24 0.46
C LYS A 330 -25.80 16.37 0.23
N SER A 331 -26.82 16.89 -0.46
CA SER A 331 -28.10 16.18 -0.64
C SER A 331 -28.09 15.14 -1.78
N LEU A 332 -27.21 15.31 -2.79
CA LEU A 332 -27.07 14.35 -3.89
C LEU A 332 -26.35 13.06 -3.45
N PHE A 333 -25.40 13.17 -2.52
CA PHE A 333 -24.71 12.01 -1.95
C PHE A 333 -25.61 11.20 -1.01
N VAL A 334 -26.47 11.85 -0.22
CA VAL A 334 -27.40 11.18 0.72
C VAL A 334 -28.56 10.46 0.00
N LYS A 335 -28.98 10.93 -1.19
CA LYS A 335 -30.10 10.31 -1.93
C LYS A 335 -29.70 9.26 -2.97
N THR A 336 -28.46 9.26 -3.44
CA THR A 336 -28.00 8.31 -4.48
C THR A 336 -27.48 7.03 -3.88
N ILE A 337 -26.88 7.09 -2.69
CA ILE A 337 -26.32 5.93 -1.99
C ILE A 337 -27.36 4.80 -1.84
N PRO A 338 -28.60 5.01 -1.33
CA PRO A 338 -29.59 3.93 -1.19
C PRO A 338 -30.01 3.23 -2.50
N LYS A 339 -29.77 3.85 -3.68
CA LYS A 339 -30.11 3.27 -4.99
C LYS A 339 -28.94 2.49 -5.63
N ILE A 340 -27.70 2.71 -5.19
CA ILE A 340 -26.52 1.97 -5.68
C ILE A 340 -26.28 0.69 -4.85
N ILE A 341 -26.71 0.69 -3.57
CA ILE A 341 -26.45 -0.33 -2.54
C ILE A 341 -26.95 -1.77 -2.84
N ASN A 342 -27.79 -2.01 -3.84
CA ASN A 342 -28.37 -3.35 -4.08
C ASN A 342 -27.60 -4.21 -5.11
N ASN A 343 -26.37 -3.87 -5.51
CA ASN A 343 -25.68 -4.59 -6.60
C ASN A 343 -24.16 -4.72 -6.39
N LYS A 344 -23.62 -5.90 -6.69
CA LYS A 344 -22.21 -6.36 -6.54
C LYS A 344 -21.11 -5.48 -7.20
N GLN A 345 -21.47 -4.38 -7.87
CA GLN A 345 -20.58 -3.50 -8.66
C GLN A 345 -19.82 -2.45 -7.82
N GLU A 346 -20.22 -2.16 -6.58
CA GLU A 346 -19.52 -1.17 -5.73
C GLU A 346 -18.22 -1.73 -5.09
N LEU A 347 -18.12 -3.04 -4.90
CA LEU A 347 -16.87 -3.71 -4.51
C LEU A 347 -15.80 -3.53 -5.61
N ASP A 348 -16.21 -3.59 -6.87
CA ASP A 348 -15.33 -3.35 -8.03
C ASP A 348 -14.89 -1.88 -8.11
N TYR A 349 -15.75 -0.92 -7.70
CA TYR A 349 -15.41 0.51 -7.67
C TYR A 349 -14.43 0.87 -6.53
N LEU A 350 -14.58 0.29 -5.34
CA LEU A 350 -13.58 0.43 -4.26
C LEU A 350 -12.26 -0.22 -4.65
N THR A 351 -12.32 -1.39 -5.30
CA THR A 351 -11.13 -2.05 -5.85
C THR A 351 -10.45 -1.19 -6.90
N LEU A 352 -11.20 -0.43 -7.70
CA LEU A 352 -10.67 0.54 -8.66
C LEU A 352 -10.10 1.78 -7.96
N LEU A 353 -10.80 2.35 -6.98
CA LEU A 353 -10.33 3.52 -6.23
C LEU A 353 -9.02 3.26 -5.51
N PHE A 354 -8.87 2.07 -4.94
CA PHE A 354 -7.68 1.65 -4.22
C PHE A 354 -6.80 0.69 -5.02
N SER A 355 -7.03 0.56 -6.34
CA SER A 355 -6.14 -0.23 -7.18
C SER A 355 -4.75 0.41 -7.11
N SER A 356 -3.79 -0.31 -6.54
CA SER A 356 -2.44 0.20 -6.35
C SER A 356 -1.79 0.39 -7.71
N GLN A 357 -1.20 1.56 -7.94
CA GLN A 357 -0.28 1.75 -9.05
C GLN A 357 0.90 0.79 -8.84
N SER A 358 1.06 -0.17 -9.74
CA SER A 358 2.09 -1.21 -9.58
C SER A 358 3.50 -0.68 -9.84
N TYR A 359 3.64 0.46 -10.52
CA TYR A 359 4.90 1.09 -10.88
C TYR A 359 4.73 2.50 -11.46
N PHE A 360 5.69 3.39 -11.19
CA PHE A 360 5.75 4.75 -11.75
C PHE A 360 6.71 4.80 -12.95
N GLN A 361 6.28 5.38 -14.07
CA GLN A 361 7.01 5.46 -15.34
C GLN A 361 7.32 6.89 -15.77
N GLU A 362 6.57 7.89 -15.27
CA GLU A 362 6.75 9.29 -15.61
C GLU A 362 7.06 10.13 -14.35
N ILE A 363 7.87 11.18 -14.53
CA ILE A 363 8.23 12.11 -13.45
C ILE A 363 6.97 12.73 -12.84
N GLY A 364 6.92 12.77 -11.51
CA GLY A 364 5.84 13.35 -10.72
C GLY A 364 4.72 12.37 -10.36
N GLU A 365 4.69 11.15 -10.92
CA GLU A 365 3.60 10.20 -10.67
C GLU A 365 3.50 9.77 -9.19
N ALA A 366 4.63 9.62 -8.49
CA ALA A 366 4.61 9.25 -7.07
C ALA A 366 3.95 10.34 -6.19
N ASN A 367 4.23 11.61 -6.46
CA ASN A 367 3.61 12.73 -5.77
C ASN A 367 2.12 12.87 -6.14
N ASN A 368 1.78 12.71 -7.42
CA ASN A 368 0.40 12.72 -7.88
C ASN A 368 -0.43 11.60 -7.24
N TYR A 369 0.15 10.40 -7.11
CA TYR A 369 -0.50 9.28 -6.43
C TYR A 369 -0.74 9.57 -4.94
N CYS A 370 0.22 10.18 -4.25
CA CYS A 370 0.03 10.60 -2.86
C CYS A 370 -1.15 11.57 -2.70
N GLN A 371 -1.24 12.59 -3.56
CA GLN A 371 -2.35 13.55 -3.54
C GLN A 371 -3.70 12.91 -3.90
N TYR A 372 -3.70 11.95 -4.82
CA TYR A 372 -4.88 11.15 -5.16
C TYR A 372 -5.35 10.33 -3.96
N LEU A 373 -4.42 9.59 -3.32
CA LEU A 373 -4.71 8.75 -2.17
C LEU A 373 -5.28 9.56 -1.00
N GLN A 374 -4.72 10.75 -0.71
CA GLN A 374 -5.23 11.67 0.29
C GLN A 374 -6.72 11.99 0.04
N LYS A 375 -7.08 12.41 -1.18
CA LYS A 375 -8.47 12.72 -1.54
C LYS A 375 -9.40 11.52 -1.40
N CYS A 376 -8.93 10.33 -1.79
CA CYS A 376 -9.70 9.10 -1.66
C CYS A 376 -9.97 8.75 -0.20
N ILE A 377 -8.95 8.87 0.66
CA ILE A 377 -9.06 8.58 2.10
C ILE A 377 -9.93 9.62 2.80
N ASP A 378 -9.78 10.91 2.49
CA ASP A 378 -10.62 11.99 3.02
C ASP A 378 -12.10 11.74 2.74
N TYR A 379 -12.40 11.42 1.47
CA TYR A 379 -13.76 11.14 1.04
C TYR A 379 -14.32 9.91 1.75
N LEU A 380 -13.55 8.81 1.78
CA LEU A 380 -13.98 7.56 2.39
C LEU A 380 -14.22 7.73 3.89
N HIS A 381 -13.27 8.33 4.59
CA HIS A 381 -13.34 8.61 6.02
C HIS A 381 -14.56 9.48 6.35
N THR A 382 -14.69 10.65 5.71
CA THR A 382 -15.83 11.55 5.92
C THR A 382 -17.16 10.83 5.69
N SER A 383 -17.22 9.98 4.65
CA SER A 383 -18.45 9.29 4.29
C SER A 383 -18.84 8.19 5.28
N ILE A 384 -17.87 7.43 5.78
CA ILE A 384 -18.07 6.40 6.82
C ILE A 384 -18.58 7.05 8.10
N PHE A 385 -17.85 8.05 8.61
CA PHE A 385 -18.15 8.64 9.93
C PHE A 385 -19.35 9.61 9.92
N SER A 386 -19.78 10.10 8.75
CA SER A 386 -21.02 10.88 8.63
C SER A 386 -22.28 10.01 8.44
N ASN A 387 -22.14 8.71 8.18
CA ASN A 387 -23.23 7.81 7.82
C ASN A 387 -23.08 6.42 8.48
N SER A 388 -22.57 6.35 9.71
CA SER A 388 -22.20 5.11 10.38
C SER A 388 -23.33 4.11 10.60
N ASP A 389 -24.59 4.54 10.47
CA ASP A 389 -25.77 3.70 10.71
C ASP A 389 -26.19 2.86 9.49
N PHE A 390 -25.55 3.04 8.33
CA PHE A 390 -25.90 2.33 7.11
C PHE A 390 -25.01 1.09 6.90
N GLU A 391 -25.64 -0.09 6.76
CA GLU A 391 -24.99 -1.38 6.53
C GLU A 391 -24.03 -1.39 5.33
N LEU A 392 -24.26 -0.53 4.32
CA LEU A 392 -23.32 -0.36 3.20
C LEU A 392 -21.91 0.01 3.69
N TRP A 393 -21.80 0.98 4.59
CA TRP A 393 -20.50 1.46 5.03
C TRP A 393 -19.74 0.38 5.79
N HIS A 394 -20.44 -0.54 6.46
CA HIS A 394 -19.82 -1.75 7.01
C HIS A 394 -19.19 -2.62 5.91
N GLN A 395 -19.89 -2.87 4.80
CA GLN A 395 -19.36 -3.65 3.68
C GLN A 395 -18.17 -2.96 3.00
N ILE A 396 -18.23 -1.64 2.83
CA ILE A 396 -17.17 -0.82 2.26
C ILE A 396 -15.90 -0.89 3.14
N VAL A 397 -16.07 -0.76 4.45
CA VAL A 397 -14.99 -0.84 5.44
C VAL A 397 -14.34 -2.23 5.44
N ASN A 398 -15.15 -3.30 5.40
CA ASN A 398 -14.65 -4.68 5.25
C ASN A 398 -13.82 -4.86 3.96
N SER A 399 -14.23 -4.22 2.88
CA SER A 399 -13.54 -4.31 1.60
C SER A 399 -12.24 -3.53 1.59
N PHE A 400 -12.28 -2.29 2.10
CA PHE A 400 -11.12 -1.41 2.25
C PHE A 400 -9.99 -2.10 3.01
N THR A 401 -10.31 -2.74 4.14
CA THR A 401 -9.31 -3.44 4.94
C THR A 401 -8.72 -4.67 4.24
N GLN A 402 -9.41 -5.28 3.28
CA GLN A 402 -8.92 -6.46 2.56
C GLN A 402 -8.09 -6.15 1.31
N ILE A 403 -8.38 -5.04 0.62
CA ILE A 403 -7.87 -4.80 -0.75
C ILE A 403 -6.82 -3.69 -0.83
N THR A 404 -6.67 -2.87 0.21
CA THR A 404 -5.82 -1.68 0.12
C THR A 404 -4.34 -1.99 0.29
N ASN A 405 -3.53 -1.36 -0.55
CA ASN A 405 -2.09 -1.39 -0.49
C ASN A 405 -1.54 0.04 -0.52
N PHE A 406 -0.86 0.43 0.56
CA PHE A 406 -0.33 1.77 0.77
C PHE A 406 1.16 1.88 0.44
N ILE A 407 1.82 0.79 0.01
CA ILE A 407 3.24 0.80 -0.39
C ILE A 407 3.57 1.94 -1.38
N PRO A 408 2.76 2.21 -2.44
CA PRO A 408 3.11 3.27 -3.39
C PRO A 408 3.12 4.68 -2.77
N ALA A 409 2.45 4.89 -1.62
CA ALA A 409 2.47 6.16 -0.90
C ALA A 409 3.83 6.45 -0.24
N TYR A 410 4.72 5.46 -0.12
CA TYR A 410 6.03 5.65 0.49
C TYR A 410 7.02 6.42 -0.39
N PHE A 411 6.84 6.42 -1.71
CA PHE A 411 7.86 6.88 -2.67
C PHE A 411 7.81 8.39 -2.96
N ASN A 412 7.55 9.19 -1.93
CA ASN A 412 7.59 10.66 -1.91
C ASN A 412 8.11 11.13 -0.54
N GLU A 413 8.26 12.44 -0.34
CA GLU A 413 8.66 13.03 0.95
C GLU A 413 7.54 13.81 1.66
N GLU A 414 6.29 13.71 1.16
CA GLU A 414 5.14 14.41 1.75
C GLU A 414 4.86 13.92 3.19
N ASN A 415 4.20 14.77 3.98
CA ASN A 415 3.70 14.37 5.29
C ASN A 415 2.46 13.48 5.13
N LEU A 416 2.58 12.21 5.51
CA LEU A 416 1.53 11.20 5.34
C LEU A 416 0.66 11.01 6.60
N LYS A 417 0.86 11.83 7.65
CA LYS A 417 0.19 11.63 8.94
C LYS A 417 -1.32 11.57 8.82
N ASP A 418 -1.92 12.52 8.13
CA ASP A 418 -3.36 12.61 7.99
C ASP A 418 -3.98 11.40 7.26
N ILE A 419 -3.33 10.92 6.19
CA ILE A 419 -3.71 9.68 5.48
C ILE A 419 -3.74 8.49 6.45
N TYR A 420 -2.69 8.35 7.25
CA TYR A 420 -2.52 7.19 8.12
C TYR A 420 -3.40 7.22 9.37
N VAL A 421 -3.66 8.40 9.95
CA VAL A 421 -4.64 8.57 11.04
C VAL A 421 -6.02 8.16 10.56
N LYS A 422 -6.48 8.67 9.41
CA LYS A 422 -7.78 8.31 8.84
C LYS A 422 -7.86 6.83 8.46
N ARG A 423 -6.78 6.25 7.93
CA ARG A 423 -6.68 4.81 7.68
C ARG A 423 -6.86 4.02 8.97
N ALA A 424 -6.16 4.40 10.05
CA ALA A 424 -6.23 3.71 11.33
C ALA A 424 -7.63 3.81 11.96
N GLU A 425 -8.29 4.96 11.87
CA GLU A 425 -9.68 5.14 12.34
C GLU A 425 -10.67 4.26 11.57
N ILE A 426 -10.49 4.11 10.24
CA ILE A 426 -11.29 3.18 9.43
C ILE A 426 -11.05 1.72 9.85
N ILE A 427 -9.80 1.33 10.14
CA ILE A 427 -9.45 -0.02 10.61
C ILE A 427 -10.01 -0.27 12.03
N GLU A 428 -9.96 0.73 12.91
CA GLU A 428 -10.58 0.65 14.24
C GLU A 428 -12.10 0.48 14.11
N TYR A 429 -12.74 1.25 13.24
CA TYR A 429 -14.16 1.10 12.97
C TYR A 429 -14.50 -0.29 12.42
N PHE A 430 -13.67 -0.83 11.50
CA PHE A 430 -13.76 -2.22 11.03
C PHE A 430 -13.75 -3.23 12.18
N LEU A 431 -12.84 -3.07 13.14
CA LEU A 431 -12.75 -3.96 14.29
C LEU A 431 -14.02 -3.87 15.17
N LYS A 432 -14.47 -2.65 15.48
CA LYS A 432 -15.65 -2.40 16.32
C LYS A 432 -16.94 -2.99 15.73
N ILE A 433 -17.19 -2.79 14.43
CA ILE A 433 -18.39 -3.35 13.76
C ILE A 433 -18.34 -4.89 13.66
N ASN A 434 -17.15 -5.49 13.73
CA ASN A 434 -16.95 -6.94 13.79
C ASN A 434 -16.85 -7.47 15.23
N GLY A 435 -17.40 -6.72 16.21
CA GLY A 435 -17.55 -7.14 17.61
C GLY A 435 -16.23 -7.25 18.37
N GLN A 436 -15.16 -6.60 17.90
CA GLN A 436 -13.88 -6.57 18.60
C GLN A 436 -13.84 -5.40 19.59
N GLU A 437 -13.38 -5.70 20.81
CA GLU A 437 -13.13 -4.69 21.84
C GLU A 437 -11.70 -4.14 21.67
N VAL A 438 -11.60 -2.99 21.02
CA VAL A 438 -10.32 -2.35 20.67
C VAL A 438 -9.63 -1.80 21.92
N ASP A 439 -10.39 -1.12 22.76
CA ASP A 439 -9.92 -0.57 24.03
C ASP A 439 -9.77 -1.66 25.09
N TYR A 440 -8.91 -1.40 26.07
CA TYR A 440 -8.72 -2.28 27.21
C TYR A 440 -8.05 -1.54 28.36
N GLU A 441 -8.59 -1.71 29.54
CA GLU A 441 -8.01 -1.20 30.78
C GLU A 441 -7.30 -2.34 31.49
N PHE A 442 -6.00 -2.18 31.69
CA PHE A 442 -5.20 -3.14 32.43
C PHE A 442 -5.41 -2.95 33.92
N ALA A 443 -5.58 -4.04 34.65
CA ALA A 443 -5.55 -4.02 36.10
C ALA A 443 -4.19 -3.48 36.60
N ASP A 444 -4.19 -3.03 37.85
CA ASP A 444 -2.97 -2.59 38.49
C ASP A 444 -1.89 -3.65 38.43
N ARG A 445 -0.67 -3.17 38.21
CA ARG A 445 0.49 -4.04 38.16
C ARG A 445 0.67 -4.69 39.54
N PRO A 446 0.83 -6.01 39.62
CA PRO A 446 1.08 -6.70 40.89
C PRO A 446 2.33 -6.16 41.58
N ILE A 447 2.15 -5.71 42.83
CA ILE A 447 3.16 -5.05 43.68
C ILE A 447 4.48 -5.85 43.79
N ASN A 448 4.42 -7.18 43.65
CA ASN A 448 5.58 -8.06 43.73
C ASN A 448 6.32 -8.27 42.40
N ARG A 449 5.82 -7.72 41.29
CA ARG A 449 6.44 -7.86 39.97
C ARG A 449 7.65 -6.92 39.88
N LYS A 450 8.85 -7.48 39.87
CA LYS A 450 10.09 -6.68 39.82
C LYS A 450 10.57 -6.35 38.40
N LYS A 451 10.26 -7.22 37.43
CA LYS A 451 10.75 -7.10 36.06
C LYS A 451 9.74 -6.40 35.15
N ILE A 452 10.24 -5.68 34.15
CA ILE A 452 9.42 -5.13 33.06
C ILE A 452 9.13 -6.28 32.09
N ARG A 453 7.85 -6.57 31.85
CA ARG A 453 7.45 -7.52 30.80
C ARG A 453 7.46 -6.85 29.45
N LEU A 454 8.38 -7.27 28.58
CA LEU A 454 8.49 -6.78 27.22
C LEU A 454 7.97 -7.84 26.25
N GLY A 455 6.88 -7.54 25.56
CA GLY A 455 6.39 -8.33 24.44
C GLY A 455 7.02 -7.90 23.13
N ILE A 456 7.45 -8.85 22.30
CA ILE A 456 7.87 -8.61 20.91
C ILE A 456 6.86 -9.29 19.99
N LEU A 457 6.08 -8.50 19.26
CA LEU A 457 5.06 -9.03 18.34
C LEU A 457 5.55 -8.99 16.90
N VAL A 458 5.63 -10.17 16.28
CA VAL A 458 6.03 -10.33 14.87
C VAL A 458 5.10 -11.28 14.12
N THR A 459 5.17 -11.23 12.79
CA THR A 459 4.50 -12.23 11.94
C THR A 459 5.19 -13.59 12.06
N HIS A 460 6.53 -13.60 11.99
CA HIS A 460 7.39 -14.78 12.04
C HIS A 460 8.84 -14.40 12.38
N PHE A 461 9.64 -15.36 12.86
CA PHE A 461 11.07 -15.18 13.16
C PHE A 461 12.01 -15.84 12.11
N THR A 462 11.57 -15.99 10.87
CA THR A 462 12.40 -16.47 9.77
C THR A 462 13.33 -15.36 9.22
N PRO A 463 14.41 -15.69 8.48
CA PRO A 463 15.29 -14.69 7.86
C PRO A 463 14.51 -13.63 7.09
N GLY A 464 14.76 -12.36 7.41
CA GLY A 464 14.01 -11.23 6.89
C GLY A 464 14.47 -9.92 7.51
N SER A 465 14.23 -8.82 6.79
CA SER A 465 14.72 -7.49 7.20
C SER A 465 14.26 -7.10 8.61
N GLU A 466 13.00 -7.40 8.96
CA GLU A 466 12.42 -7.08 10.26
C GLU A 466 13.05 -7.92 11.39
N THR A 467 13.23 -9.23 11.17
CA THR A 467 13.86 -10.12 12.15
C THR A 467 15.29 -9.69 12.44
N PHE A 468 16.08 -9.38 11.42
CA PHE A 468 17.46 -8.90 11.61
C PHE A 468 17.53 -7.53 12.31
N ALA A 469 16.63 -6.62 11.96
CA ALA A 469 16.60 -5.27 12.53
C ALA A 469 16.11 -5.24 13.99
N TYR A 470 15.29 -6.21 14.40
CA TYR A 470 14.65 -6.20 15.71
C TYR A 470 15.12 -7.28 16.68
N LEU A 471 15.92 -8.23 16.24
CA LEU A 471 16.67 -9.08 17.17
C LEU A 471 17.49 -8.25 18.19
N PRO A 472 18.25 -7.19 17.80
CA PRO A 472 18.96 -6.33 18.76
C PRO A 472 18.09 -5.62 19.81
N VAL A 473 16.77 -5.52 19.61
CA VAL A 473 15.86 -4.90 20.58
C VAL A 473 15.81 -5.69 21.87
N TYR A 474 16.01 -7.01 21.82
CA TYR A 474 15.92 -7.90 22.97
C TYR A 474 17.10 -8.85 23.17
N GLU A 475 17.99 -9.00 22.19
CA GLU A 475 19.08 -9.98 22.18
C GLU A 475 19.96 -9.94 23.44
N TYR A 476 20.29 -8.75 23.94
CA TYR A 476 21.18 -8.56 25.09
C TYR A 476 20.57 -7.70 26.20
N LEU A 477 19.23 -7.64 26.30
CA LEU A 477 18.58 -6.87 27.36
C LEU A 477 18.97 -7.36 28.77
N SER A 478 18.99 -6.43 29.72
CA SER A 478 19.33 -6.73 31.11
C SER A 478 18.33 -7.70 31.75
N ARG A 479 18.70 -8.27 32.91
CA ARG A 479 17.82 -9.16 33.67
C ARG A 479 16.62 -8.47 34.31
N ASP A 480 16.53 -7.15 34.19
CA ASP A 480 15.38 -6.34 34.63
C ASP A 480 14.17 -6.56 33.71
N PHE A 481 14.38 -7.16 32.54
CA PHE A 481 13.33 -7.52 31.60
C PHE A 481 12.93 -8.99 31.70
N GLU A 482 11.65 -9.25 31.44
CA GLU A 482 11.09 -10.55 31.08
C GLU A 482 10.56 -10.44 29.65
N VAL A 483 11.28 -11.02 28.69
CA VAL A 483 10.98 -10.92 27.25
C VAL A 483 10.09 -12.07 26.80
N ILE A 484 8.96 -11.73 26.18
CA ILE A 484 8.00 -12.68 25.62
C ILE A 484 7.91 -12.44 24.11
N LEU A 485 8.22 -13.46 23.31
CA LEU A 485 8.08 -13.41 21.86
C LEU A 485 6.69 -13.91 21.46
N TYR A 486 5.98 -13.12 20.65
CA TYR A 486 4.70 -13.48 20.07
C TYR A 486 4.83 -13.61 18.56
N SER A 487 4.42 -14.75 18.00
CA SER A 487 4.49 -15.02 16.57
C SER A 487 3.18 -15.55 16.02
N LEU A 488 2.85 -15.25 14.75
CA LEU A 488 1.69 -15.81 14.06
C LEU A 488 1.98 -17.15 13.39
N SER A 489 3.25 -17.44 13.12
CA SER A 489 3.69 -18.73 12.61
C SER A 489 4.96 -19.19 13.34
N GLN A 490 5.22 -20.49 13.25
CA GLN A 490 6.43 -21.10 13.77
C GLN A 490 7.01 -22.01 12.70
N THR A 491 8.32 -22.01 12.61
CA THR A 491 9.14 -22.83 11.71
C THR A 491 10.20 -23.58 12.52
N ASP A 492 10.99 -24.40 11.84
CA ASP A 492 12.17 -25.05 12.43
C ASP A 492 13.48 -24.34 12.01
N HIS A 493 13.40 -23.09 11.56
CA HIS A 493 14.57 -22.37 11.06
C HIS A 493 15.57 -22.06 12.20
N PRO A 494 16.89 -22.25 11.99
CA PRO A 494 17.90 -21.98 13.04
C PRO A 494 17.86 -20.56 13.61
N LEU A 495 17.61 -19.55 12.78
CA LEU A 495 17.44 -18.16 13.24
C LEU A 495 16.28 -18.00 14.22
N GLU A 496 15.14 -18.67 13.98
CA GLU A 496 14.00 -18.60 14.90
C GLU A 496 14.33 -19.25 16.24
N GLN A 497 15.04 -20.38 16.24
CA GLN A 497 15.54 -21.01 17.46
C GLN A 497 16.48 -20.06 18.23
N TYR A 498 17.37 -19.35 17.53
CA TYR A 498 18.24 -18.35 18.14
C TYR A 498 17.45 -17.18 18.76
N CYS A 499 16.44 -16.66 18.05
CA CYS A 499 15.52 -15.66 18.59
C CYS A 499 14.85 -16.15 19.87
N GLN A 500 14.31 -17.38 19.87
CA GLN A 500 13.67 -17.98 21.05
C GLN A 500 14.63 -18.13 22.24
N LEU A 501 15.87 -18.54 22.00
CA LEU A 501 16.91 -18.65 23.04
C LEU A 501 17.33 -17.29 23.62
N SER A 502 17.11 -16.21 22.87
CA SER A 502 17.41 -14.83 23.29
C SER A 502 16.27 -14.19 24.11
N ALA A 503 15.19 -14.93 24.39
CA ALA A 503 14.04 -14.46 25.14
C ALA A 503 13.69 -15.40 26.31
N ASN A 504 12.81 -14.96 27.21
CA ASN A 504 12.37 -15.79 28.34
C ASN A 504 11.27 -16.78 27.95
N SER A 505 10.45 -16.44 26.96
CA SER A 505 9.42 -17.34 26.44
C SER A 505 9.04 -17.00 25.01
N PHE A 506 8.49 -17.99 24.31
CA PHE A 506 7.94 -17.87 22.97
C PHE A 506 6.51 -18.39 22.94
N LYS A 507 5.62 -17.66 22.28
CA LYS A 507 4.22 -17.99 22.14
C LYS A 507 3.79 -17.91 20.68
N LEU A 508 3.46 -19.08 20.13
CA LEU A 508 2.70 -19.17 18.90
C LEU A 508 1.26 -18.76 19.19
N LEU A 509 0.83 -17.65 18.59
CA LEU A 509 -0.50 -17.11 18.77
C LEU A 509 -1.55 -17.99 18.05
N PRO A 510 -2.77 -18.13 18.61
CA PRO A 510 -3.85 -18.87 17.96
C PRO A 510 -4.29 -18.19 16.66
N GLN A 511 -5.05 -18.88 15.80
CA GLN A 511 -5.43 -18.31 14.49
C GLN A 511 -6.47 -17.18 14.56
N LYS A 512 -7.38 -17.20 15.54
CA LYS A 512 -8.48 -16.23 15.62
C LYS A 512 -8.03 -14.94 16.31
N LEU A 513 -8.30 -13.78 15.69
CA LEU A 513 -7.91 -12.46 16.22
C LEU A 513 -8.30 -12.26 17.70
N SER A 514 -9.55 -12.51 18.07
CA SER A 514 -10.00 -12.34 19.46
C SER A 514 -9.24 -13.23 20.46
N ALA A 515 -8.86 -14.45 20.06
CA ALA A 515 -8.05 -15.33 20.89
C ALA A 515 -6.59 -14.84 20.99
N GLN A 516 -6.06 -14.21 19.94
CA GLN A 516 -4.74 -13.58 19.96
C GLN A 516 -4.72 -12.38 20.90
N VAL A 517 -5.72 -11.49 20.78
CA VAL A 517 -5.92 -10.33 21.66
C VAL A 517 -5.98 -10.77 23.12
N ASN A 518 -6.83 -11.75 23.43
CA ASN A 518 -6.97 -12.25 24.80
C ASN A 518 -5.70 -12.93 25.32
N ALA A 519 -4.97 -13.67 24.47
CA ALA A 519 -3.72 -14.31 24.87
C ALA A 519 -2.65 -13.27 25.25
N ILE A 520 -2.52 -12.18 24.49
CA ILE A 520 -1.54 -11.12 24.78
C ILE A 520 -1.98 -10.33 26.02
N ARG A 521 -3.26 -9.93 26.12
CA ARG A 521 -3.78 -9.22 27.30
C ARG A 521 -3.63 -10.02 28.60
N ALA A 522 -3.85 -11.34 28.54
CA ALA A 522 -3.72 -12.23 29.71
C ALA A 522 -2.29 -12.34 30.25
N ASP A 523 -1.28 -12.06 29.42
CA ASP A 523 0.12 -12.03 29.86
C ASP A 523 0.48 -10.76 30.63
N ASP A 524 -0.41 -9.77 30.58
CA ASP A 524 -0.32 -8.50 31.29
C ASP A 524 1.04 -7.81 31.06
N VAL A 525 1.35 -7.63 29.78
CA VAL A 525 2.62 -7.09 29.29
C VAL A 525 2.71 -5.59 29.61
N ASP A 526 3.87 -5.15 30.09
CA ASP A 526 4.12 -3.75 30.43
C ASP A 526 4.38 -2.92 29.16
N ILE A 527 5.22 -3.45 28.26
CA ILE A 527 5.56 -2.81 26.98
C ILE A 527 5.41 -3.83 25.84
N LEU A 528 4.66 -3.51 24.80
CA LEU A 528 4.58 -4.31 23.58
C LEU A 528 5.25 -3.59 22.42
N PHE A 529 6.34 -4.17 21.90
CA PHE A 529 7.03 -3.69 20.73
C PHE A 529 6.48 -4.38 19.47
N ILE A 530 5.88 -3.60 18.57
CA ILE A 530 5.34 -4.06 17.29
C ILE A 530 6.47 -4.09 16.25
N ALA A 531 7.01 -5.28 16.01
CA ALA A 531 8.19 -5.54 15.18
C ALA A 531 7.87 -5.99 13.75
N THR A 532 6.64 -5.72 13.27
CA THR A 532 6.21 -5.93 11.87
C THR A 532 5.73 -4.61 11.28
N ASN A 533 5.89 -4.39 9.98
CA ASN A 533 5.26 -3.31 9.26
C ASN A 533 3.72 -3.42 9.31
N VAL A 534 3.07 -2.40 9.87
CA VAL A 534 1.60 -2.28 9.97
C VAL A 534 1.01 -1.18 9.07
N THR A 535 1.86 -0.57 8.25
CA THR A 535 1.53 0.61 7.42
C THR A 535 1.45 0.29 5.93
N ALA A 536 1.98 -0.83 5.48
CA ALA A 536 1.97 -1.21 4.07
C ALA A 536 0.62 -1.75 3.61
N VAL A 537 0.07 -2.69 4.39
CA VAL A 537 -1.22 -3.36 4.15
C VAL A 537 -1.89 -3.64 5.49
N THR A 538 -3.18 -3.94 5.48
CA THR A 538 -3.90 -4.35 6.69
C THR A 538 -3.75 -5.87 6.90
N ASN A 539 -2.59 -6.28 7.42
CA ASN A 539 -2.32 -7.66 7.81
C ASN A 539 -2.82 -7.95 9.25
N GLN A 540 -2.67 -9.22 9.69
CA GLN A 540 -3.11 -9.64 11.02
C GLN A 540 -2.40 -8.89 12.17
N ILE A 541 -1.10 -8.56 12.02
CA ILE A 541 -0.37 -7.75 13.02
C ILE A 541 -0.88 -6.30 13.06
N CYS A 542 -1.27 -5.72 11.92
CA CYS A 542 -1.91 -4.41 11.83
C CYS A 542 -3.23 -4.38 12.60
N LEU A 543 -4.05 -5.44 12.48
CA LEU A 543 -5.28 -5.57 13.25
C LEU A 543 -4.97 -5.65 14.75
N LEU A 544 -4.02 -6.50 15.16
CA LEU A 544 -3.57 -6.60 16.56
C LEU A 544 -3.06 -5.27 17.12
N ALA A 545 -2.18 -4.58 16.39
CA ALA A 545 -1.59 -3.30 16.82
C ALA A 545 -2.64 -2.18 17.00
N THR A 546 -3.82 -2.31 16.38
CA THR A 546 -4.93 -1.36 16.57
C THR A 546 -5.59 -1.53 17.95
N HIS A 547 -5.56 -2.73 18.53
CA HIS A 547 -6.03 -2.98 19.89
C HIS A 547 -5.06 -2.39 20.94
N ARG A 548 -5.59 -2.10 22.12
CA ARG A 548 -4.81 -1.93 23.35
C ARG A 548 -4.45 -3.32 23.90
N LEU A 549 -3.21 -3.73 23.71
CA LEU A 549 -2.67 -5.07 24.06
C LEU A 549 -1.63 -5.06 25.19
N ALA A 550 -1.09 -3.88 25.53
CA ALA A 550 -0.21 -3.67 26.67
C ALA A 550 -0.41 -2.27 27.25
N ARG A 551 0.12 -2.03 28.45
CA ARG A 551 0.11 -0.69 29.09
C ARG A 551 0.76 0.36 28.19
N ILE A 552 1.87 -0.01 27.54
CA ILE A 552 2.57 0.82 26.56
C ILE A 552 2.75 0.01 25.27
N GLN A 553 2.38 0.59 24.12
CA GLN A 553 2.65 0.03 22.80
C GLN A 553 3.61 0.92 22.02
N VAL A 554 4.60 0.29 21.40
CA VAL A 554 5.71 0.97 20.76
C VAL A 554 6.00 0.35 19.39
N THR A 555 6.36 1.17 18.41
CA THR A 555 6.91 0.70 17.14
C THR A 555 8.15 1.51 16.74
N SER A 556 8.76 1.14 15.63
CA SER A 556 9.94 1.80 15.06
C SER A 556 9.98 1.58 13.54
N GLY A 557 11.17 1.67 12.93
CA GLY A 557 11.40 1.75 11.49
C GLY A 557 10.93 0.60 10.61
N GLY A 558 10.36 -0.46 11.17
CA GLY A 558 9.60 -1.49 10.47
C GLY A 558 8.34 -0.92 9.82
N SER A 559 7.72 0.08 10.45
CA SER A 559 6.71 0.94 9.82
C SER A 559 7.34 2.27 9.47
N VAL A 560 7.64 2.51 8.19
CA VAL A 560 8.44 3.66 7.72
C VAL A 560 7.71 5.02 7.70
N VAL A 561 6.50 5.04 8.26
CA VAL A 561 5.60 6.18 8.43
C VAL A 561 4.83 5.96 9.74
N THR A 562 4.15 6.99 10.24
CA THR A 562 3.22 6.84 11.38
C THR A 562 2.22 5.71 11.16
N THR A 563 1.91 4.96 12.22
CA THR A 563 0.84 3.96 12.19
C THR A 563 -0.53 4.62 12.11
N GLY A 564 -0.63 5.87 12.59
CA GLY A 564 -1.89 6.60 12.75
C GLY A 564 -2.78 6.06 13.86
N MET A 565 -2.40 4.97 14.51
CA MET A 565 -3.21 4.28 15.51
C MET A 565 -3.13 5.00 16.86
N ARG A 566 -4.28 5.38 17.42
CA ARG A 566 -4.32 6.01 18.75
C ARG A 566 -3.84 5.11 19.90
N ASN A 567 -3.84 3.80 19.69
CA ASN A 567 -3.33 2.82 20.66
C ASN A 567 -1.83 2.58 20.55
N MET A 568 -1.15 3.16 19.56
CA MET A 568 0.32 3.16 19.49
C MET A 568 0.84 4.40 20.21
N ASP A 569 1.47 4.22 21.38
CA ASP A 569 1.83 5.36 22.24
C ASP A 569 3.10 6.04 21.75
N TYR A 570 4.10 5.25 21.35
CA TYR A 570 5.43 5.75 20.98
C TYR A 570 5.90 5.23 19.63
N TYR A 571 6.56 6.12 18.89
CA TYR A 571 7.35 5.77 17.70
C TYR A 571 8.82 6.03 18.01
N ILE A 572 9.67 5.01 17.94
CA ILE A 572 11.11 5.13 18.17
C ILE A 572 11.81 5.43 16.85
N SER A 573 12.51 6.55 16.80
CA SER A 573 13.37 6.98 15.68
C SER A 573 14.77 7.36 16.16
N GLY A 574 15.67 7.68 15.23
CA GLY A 574 17.04 8.11 15.50
C GLY A 574 17.21 9.63 15.40
N THR A 575 18.13 10.22 16.15
CA THR A 575 18.50 11.64 16.02
C THR A 575 19.04 11.99 14.63
N LEU A 576 19.62 11.04 13.92
CA LEU A 576 20.09 11.20 12.53
C LEU A 576 19.02 10.85 11.49
N THR A 577 18.07 9.97 11.83
CA THR A 577 17.01 9.53 10.91
C THR A 577 15.86 10.53 10.84
N ASP A 578 15.50 11.16 11.97
CA ASP A 578 14.60 12.32 12.00
C ASP A 578 15.33 13.53 12.59
N PRO A 579 16.23 14.18 11.85
CA PRO A 579 17.00 15.31 12.36
C PRO A 579 16.18 16.59 12.50
N SER A 580 15.01 16.68 11.84
CA SER A 580 14.16 17.87 11.87
C SER A 580 13.63 18.18 13.28
N PRO A 581 13.61 19.46 13.69
CA PRO A 581 12.94 19.88 14.93
C PRO A 581 11.41 19.70 14.86
N THR A 582 10.83 19.68 13.66
CA THR A 582 9.39 19.49 13.43
C THR A 582 9.02 18.04 13.08
N ALA A 583 9.93 17.09 13.30
CA ALA A 583 9.70 15.69 12.94
C ALA A 583 8.40 15.12 13.56
N GLN A 584 8.04 15.55 14.77
CA GLN A 584 6.80 15.15 15.45
C GLN A 584 5.52 15.43 14.62
N ASP A 585 5.53 16.41 13.71
CA ASP A 585 4.38 16.73 12.85
C ASP A 585 4.03 15.59 11.89
N HIS A 586 4.96 14.65 11.66
CA HIS A 586 4.78 13.47 10.82
C HIS A 586 4.21 12.27 11.59
N TYR A 587 4.08 12.35 12.92
CA TYR A 587 3.71 11.23 13.78
C TYR A 587 2.43 11.49 14.57
N GLN A 588 1.60 10.44 14.67
CA GLN A 588 0.46 10.45 15.57
C GLN A 588 0.90 10.04 16.99
N GLU A 589 1.83 9.09 17.05
CA GLU A 589 2.52 8.65 18.23
C GLU A 589 3.42 9.76 18.80
N LYS A 590 3.78 9.65 20.07
CA LYS A 590 4.86 10.46 20.66
C LYS A 590 6.20 9.98 20.10
N LEU A 591 6.87 10.84 19.33
CA LEU A 591 8.17 10.53 18.73
C LEU A 591 9.26 10.58 19.81
N VAL A 592 9.94 9.46 20.01
CA VAL A 592 11.10 9.37 20.92
C VAL A 592 12.35 9.03 20.12
N LYS A 593 13.46 9.69 20.45
CA LYS A 593 14.69 9.61 19.65
C LYS A 593 15.80 8.89 20.41
N LEU A 594 16.35 7.84 19.82
CA LEU A 594 17.64 7.28 20.21
C LEU A 594 18.77 8.04 19.52
N GLU A 595 19.88 8.20 20.22
CA GLU A 595 21.10 8.76 19.63
C GLU A 595 21.57 7.90 18.44
N GLY A 596 21.77 8.51 17.27
CA GLY A 596 22.20 7.84 16.05
C GLY A 596 21.03 7.53 15.11
N THR A 597 21.02 6.33 14.53
CA THR A 597 20.02 5.92 13.51
C THR A 597 18.75 5.29 14.07
N ALA A 598 18.79 4.79 15.32
CA ALA A 598 17.81 3.84 15.87
C ALA A 598 17.64 2.54 15.04
N HIS A 599 18.59 2.24 14.15
CA HIS A 599 18.66 0.98 13.42
C HIS A 599 19.89 0.21 13.89
N CYS A 600 19.69 -1.07 14.21
CA CYS A 600 20.77 -2.02 14.46
C CYS A 600 20.38 -3.36 13.84
N PHE A 601 21.35 -4.09 13.30
CA PHE A 601 21.11 -5.37 12.63
C PHE A 601 21.93 -6.47 13.30
N SER A 602 21.26 -7.55 13.68
CA SER A 602 21.89 -8.80 14.12
C SER A 602 21.49 -9.92 13.18
N TYR A 603 22.47 -10.70 12.74
CA TYR A 603 22.26 -11.85 11.86
C TYR A 603 22.32 -13.19 12.61
N GLY A 604 22.38 -13.14 13.96
CA GLY A 604 22.43 -14.32 14.82
C GLY A 604 23.57 -15.27 14.45
N MET A 605 23.21 -16.53 14.18
CA MET A 605 24.16 -17.59 13.78
C MET A 605 24.17 -17.87 12.27
N GLU A 606 23.79 -16.92 11.41
CA GLU A 606 23.92 -17.12 9.96
C GLU A 606 25.41 -17.23 9.56
N GLU A 607 25.90 -18.46 9.45
CA GLU A 607 27.17 -18.80 8.81
C GLU A 607 26.90 -19.24 7.37
N GLY A 608 26.82 -18.27 6.46
CA GLY A 608 26.82 -18.56 5.03
C GLY A 608 28.22 -19.02 4.59
N ARG A 609 28.27 -19.92 3.60
CA ARG A 609 29.51 -20.20 2.86
C ARG A 609 29.30 -19.70 1.45
N ILE A 610 30.30 -19.01 0.90
CA ILE A 610 30.26 -18.57 -0.49
C ILE A 610 30.12 -19.81 -1.38
N THR A 611 29.07 -19.83 -2.20
CA THR A 611 28.78 -20.89 -3.18
C THR A 611 28.80 -20.37 -4.61
N ILE A 612 28.60 -19.07 -4.83
CA ILE A 612 28.50 -18.47 -6.18
C ILE A 612 29.58 -17.39 -6.36
N PRO A 613 30.74 -17.69 -6.98
CA PRO A 613 31.70 -16.66 -7.34
C PRO A 613 31.14 -15.78 -8.47
N VAL A 614 31.19 -14.46 -8.30
CA VAL A 614 30.73 -13.48 -9.30
C VAL A 614 31.92 -12.66 -9.79
N GLU A 615 32.16 -12.66 -11.10
CA GLU A 615 33.26 -11.92 -11.73
C GLU A 615 32.73 -10.97 -12.81
N ARG A 616 33.36 -9.80 -12.94
CA ARG A 616 33.04 -8.80 -13.97
C ARG A 616 33.00 -9.38 -15.38
N ASN A 617 33.96 -10.24 -15.73
CA ASN A 617 34.07 -10.85 -17.05
C ASN A 617 32.84 -11.70 -17.41
N ASN A 618 32.25 -12.40 -16.42
CA ASN A 618 31.07 -13.23 -16.63
C ASN A 618 29.81 -12.39 -16.94
N LEU A 619 29.83 -11.10 -16.59
CA LEU A 619 28.76 -10.15 -16.85
C LEU A 619 29.07 -9.22 -18.03
N GLY A 620 30.18 -9.45 -18.75
CA GLY A 620 30.61 -8.61 -19.87
C GLY A 620 31.12 -7.22 -19.46
N ILE A 621 31.46 -7.01 -18.19
CA ILE A 621 31.94 -5.73 -17.67
C ILE A 621 33.45 -5.63 -17.88
N PRO A 622 33.97 -4.57 -18.54
CA PRO A 622 35.42 -4.33 -18.65
C PRO A 622 36.08 -4.17 -17.27
N GLN A 623 37.30 -4.68 -17.12
CA GLN A 623 38.01 -4.62 -15.83
C GLN A 623 38.35 -3.20 -15.37
N ASP A 624 38.60 -2.30 -16.33
CA ASP A 624 38.92 -0.89 -16.10
C ASP A 624 37.69 0.02 -16.00
N ALA A 625 36.48 -0.52 -16.19
CA ALA A 625 35.23 0.24 -16.05
C ALA A 625 34.88 0.46 -14.57
N VAL A 626 34.29 1.62 -14.27
CA VAL A 626 33.71 1.94 -12.96
C VAL A 626 32.32 1.31 -12.87
N VAL A 627 32.10 0.49 -11.84
CA VAL A 627 30.81 -0.17 -11.64
C VAL A 627 30.01 0.52 -10.54
N PHE A 628 28.95 1.22 -10.93
CA PHE A 628 27.91 1.67 -9.99
C PHE A 628 26.91 0.54 -9.77
N ILE A 629 26.53 0.26 -8.53
CA ILE A 629 25.54 -0.77 -8.20
C ILE A 629 24.45 -0.26 -7.27
N SER A 630 23.23 -0.76 -7.40
CA SER A 630 22.17 -0.55 -6.41
C SER A 630 21.35 -1.82 -6.17
N GLY A 631 21.09 -2.12 -4.89
CA GLY A 631 20.15 -3.15 -4.44
C GLY A 631 18.78 -2.58 -4.09
N ALA A 632 18.48 -1.35 -4.50
CA ALA A 632 17.17 -0.75 -4.27
C ALA A 632 16.08 -1.57 -4.95
N ASN A 633 15.03 -1.92 -4.19
CA ASN A 633 13.92 -2.69 -4.72
C ASN A 633 13.23 -1.96 -5.89
N TYR A 634 12.66 -2.71 -6.83
CA TYR A 634 11.86 -2.25 -7.96
C TYR A 634 10.89 -1.09 -7.64
N PHE A 635 10.23 -1.13 -6.49
CA PHE A 635 9.29 -0.07 -6.13
C PHE A 635 9.95 1.26 -5.74
N LYS A 636 11.22 1.23 -5.29
CA LYS A 636 12.00 2.42 -4.92
C LYS A 636 12.61 3.14 -6.12
N THR A 637 12.74 2.46 -7.26
CA THR A 637 13.36 3.01 -8.48
C THR A 637 12.35 3.82 -9.28
N ILE A 638 11.96 4.98 -8.73
CA ILE A 638 11.04 5.90 -9.42
C ILE A 638 11.75 6.59 -10.61
N PRO A 639 10.99 7.16 -11.56
CA PRO A 639 11.53 7.79 -12.77
C PRO A 639 12.62 8.84 -12.49
N GLU A 640 12.43 9.69 -11.49
CA GLU A 640 13.36 10.75 -11.07
C GLU A 640 14.72 10.17 -10.65
N LEU A 641 14.71 9.08 -9.87
CA LEU A 641 15.92 8.43 -9.41
C LEU A 641 16.67 7.75 -10.56
N ILE A 642 15.95 7.13 -11.49
CA ILE A 642 16.54 6.49 -12.66
C ILE A 642 17.19 7.55 -13.57
N GLU A 643 16.53 8.69 -13.80
CA GLU A 643 17.13 9.78 -14.56
C GLU A 643 18.36 10.38 -13.84
N THR A 644 18.34 10.45 -12.51
CA THR A 644 19.53 10.84 -11.71
C THR A 644 20.70 9.90 -11.96
N TRP A 645 20.48 8.59 -11.89
CA TRP A 645 21.53 7.60 -12.12
C TRP A 645 22.05 7.65 -13.56
N VAL A 646 21.18 7.88 -14.54
CA VAL A 646 21.59 8.07 -15.93
C VAL A 646 22.50 9.29 -16.10
N LYS A 647 22.20 10.42 -15.43
CA LYS A 647 23.07 11.61 -15.45
C LYS A 647 24.48 11.29 -14.92
N ILE A 648 24.58 10.50 -13.84
CA ILE A 648 25.87 10.04 -13.31
C ILE A 648 26.66 9.22 -14.36
N ILE A 649 25.98 8.27 -15.02
CA ILE A 649 26.61 7.40 -16.03
C ILE A 649 27.09 8.20 -17.26
N ILE A 650 26.41 9.30 -17.63
CA ILE A 650 26.85 10.22 -18.69
C ILE A 650 28.17 10.89 -18.31
N GLU A 651 28.29 11.39 -17.08
CA GLU A 651 29.45 12.13 -16.60
C GLU A 651 30.66 11.27 -16.23
N VAL A 652 30.50 9.93 -16.18
CA VAL A 652 31.58 8.96 -15.97
C VAL A 652 31.65 8.03 -17.20
N PRO A 653 32.41 8.37 -18.25
CA PRO A 653 32.30 7.72 -19.57
C PRO A 653 32.55 6.22 -19.60
N ASN A 654 33.54 5.72 -18.84
CA ASN A 654 33.85 4.29 -18.74
C ASN A 654 33.19 3.67 -17.51
N SER A 655 31.86 3.70 -17.44
CA SER A 655 31.11 3.14 -16.31
C SER A 655 29.87 2.33 -16.70
N VAL A 656 29.44 1.45 -15.79
CA VAL A 656 28.25 0.59 -15.93
C VAL A 656 27.38 0.76 -14.69
N LEU A 657 26.05 0.78 -14.87
CA LEU A 657 25.07 0.70 -13.80
C LEU A 657 24.55 -0.74 -13.68
N VAL A 658 24.71 -1.33 -12.49
CA VAL A 658 24.22 -2.66 -12.14
C VAL A 658 23.05 -2.53 -11.15
N LEU A 659 21.93 -3.18 -11.41
CA LEU A 659 20.75 -3.15 -10.53
C LEU A 659 20.36 -4.56 -10.08
N LEU A 660 20.00 -4.69 -8.79
CA LEU A 660 19.46 -5.91 -8.17
C LEU A 660 18.06 -5.62 -7.57
N PRO A 661 17.04 -5.35 -8.41
CA PRO A 661 15.78 -4.76 -7.96
C PRO A 661 14.75 -5.77 -7.41
N PHE A 662 14.97 -7.08 -7.59
CA PHE A 662 13.94 -8.10 -7.38
C PHE A 662 14.13 -8.89 -6.07
N GLY A 663 13.95 -8.22 -4.93
CA GLY A 663 14.06 -8.84 -3.61
C GLY A 663 12.77 -9.53 -3.13
N PRO A 664 12.83 -10.75 -2.57
CA PRO A 664 11.64 -11.52 -2.17
C PRO A 664 10.87 -10.93 -0.98
N ASN A 665 11.49 -10.01 -0.21
CA ASN A 665 10.87 -9.38 0.95
C ASN A 665 9.69 -8.45 0.62
N TRP A 666 9.56 -8.00 -0.64
CA TRP A 666 8.52 -7.04 -1.06
C TRP A 666 7.49 -7.68 -1.99
N SER A 667 7.93 -8.51 -2.94
CA SER A 667 7.06 -9.26 -3.83
C SER A 667 7.79 -10.49 -4.37
N ASN A 668 7.05 -11.55 -4.63
CA ASN A 668 7.55 -12.72 -5.37
C ASN A 668 7.18 -12.67 -6.86
N ASN A 669 6.44 -11.64 -7.28
CA ASN A 669 6.01 -11.46 -8.66
C ASN A 669 6.32 -10.03 -9.12
N TYR A 670 7.31 -9.91 -10.00
CA TYR A 670 7.75 -8.64 -10.57
C TYR A 670 7.54 -8.64 -12.09
N PRO A 671 7.12 -7.51 -12.69
CA PRO A 671 7.06 -7.35 -14.15
C PRO A 671 8.47 -7.11 -14.72
N LYS A 672 9.36 -8.11 -14.59
CA LYS A 672 10.81 -7.99 -14.81
C LYS A 672 11.16 -7.47 -16.21
N ILE A 673 10.53 -8.02 -17.26
CA ILE A 673 10.85 -7.65 -18.64
C ILE A 673 10.39 -6.21 -18.95
N GLN A 674 9.20 -5.82 -18.48
CA GLN A 674 8.68 -4.46 -18.66
C GLN A 674 9.56 -3.43 -17.98
N PHE A 675 10.06 -3.76 -16.78
CA PHE A 675 10.98 -2.91 -16.04
C PHE A 675 12.30 -2.71 -16.79
N ILE A 676 12.91 -3.80 -17.26
CA ILE A 676 14.17 -3.76 -18.01
C ILE A 676 14.01 -2.95 -19.29
N ASN A 677 12.90 -3.14 -20.03
CA ASN A 677 12.64 -2.38 -21.25
C ASN A 677 12.41 -0.89 -20.97
N TYR A 678 11.73 -0.56 -19.87
CA TYR A 678 11.59 0.82 -19.42
C TYR A 678 12.96 1.45 -19.14
N LEU A 679 13.82 0.81 -18.35
CA LEU A 679 15.15 1.32 -18.04
C LEU A 679 16.02 1.50 -19.30
N ASN A 680 16.02 0.50 -20.20
CA ASN A 680 16.71 0.59 -21.48
C ASN A 680 16.20 1.77 -22.33
N SER A 681 14.89 2.03 -22.32
CA SER A 681 14.32 3.18 -23.04
C SER A 681 14.82 4.53 -22.51
N ILE A 682 15.07 4.63 -21.19
CA ILE A 682 15.66 5.84 -20.59
C ILE A 682 17.14 5.96 -20.97
N PHE A 683 17.92 4.88 -20.93
CA PHE A 683 19.33 4.91 -21.39
C PHE A 683 19.42 5.37 -22.86
N ILE A 684 18.58 4.81 -23.74
CA ILE A 684 18.51 5.20 -25.16
C ILE A 684 18.09 6.67 -25.32
N LYS A 685 17.10 7.14 -24.56
CA LYS A 685 16.65 8.55 -24.56
C LYS A 685 17.80 9.52 -24.30
N TYR A 686 18.75 9.13 -23.45
CA TYR A 686 19.93 9.93 -23.09
C TYR A 686 21.17 9.62 -23.94
N GLY A 687 21.04 8.82 -25.00
CA GLY A 687 22.13 8.49 -25.92
C GLY A 687 23.18 7.53 -25.34
N LEU A 688 22.84 6.79 -24.27
CA LEU A 688 23.68 5.77 -23.68
C LEU A 688 23.47 4.41 -24.34
N ALA A 689 24.55 3.67 -24.50
CA ALA A 689 24.51 2.27 -24.93
C ALA A 689 23.85 1.41 -23.84
N THR A 690 22.91 0.54 -24.22
CA THR A 690 22.15 -0.31 -23.27
C THR A 690 23.03 -1.32 -22.54
N GLU A 691 24.20 -1.65 -23.09
CA GLU A 691 25.21 -2.51 -22.47
C GLU A 691 25.83 -1.87 -21.21
N ARG A 692 25.65 -0.55 -21.01
CA ARG A 692 26.03 0.15 -19.77
C ARG A 692 25.01 0.00 -18.65
N LEU A 693 23.90 -0.72 -18.89
CA LEU A 693 22.91 -1.09 -17.88
C LEU A 693 22.86 -2.62 -17.76
N ILE A 694 23.04 -3.14 -16.55
CA ILE A 694 22.92 -4.57 -16.25
C ILE A 694 21.90 -4.74 -15.13
N VAL A 695 20.79 -5.42 -15.41
CA VAL A 695 19.79 -5.77 -14.41
C VAL A 695 19.93 -7.24 -14.08
N LEU A 696 20.28 -7.54 -12.83
CA LEU A 696 20.51 -8.88 -12.34
C LEU A 696 19.29 -9.41 -11.58
N ASP A 697 19.02 -10.69 -11.78
CA ASP A 697 17.94 -11.44 -11.15
C ASP A 697 18.46 -12.85 -10.81
N PRO A 698 19.36 -12.98 -9.82
CA PRO A 698 19.95 -14.27 -9.50
C PRO A 698 18.89 -15.25 -9.00
N GLN A 699 18.88 -16.45 -9.59
CA GLN A 699 17.98 -17.55 -9.25
C GLN A 699 18.81 -18.84 -9.05
N PRO A 700 18.68 -19.54 -7.90
CA PRO A 700 17.85 -19.19 -6.73
C PRO A 700 18.29 -17.88 -6.08
N VAL A 701 17.40 -17.29 -5.26
CA VAL A 701 17.73 -16.06 -4.52
C VAL A 701 18.97 -16.32 -3.65
N PRO A 702 20.05 -15.54 -3.81
CA PRO A 702 21.27 -15.72 -3.02
C PRO A 702 21.01 -15.54 -1.52
N ASP A 703 21.74 -16.28 -0.71
CA ASP A 703 21.88 -15.93 0.70
C ASP A 703 22.75 -14.66 0.86
N ARG A 704 22.95 -14.21 2.10
CA ARG A 704 23.70 -12.99 2.38
C ARG A 704 25.17 -13.06 1.94
N GLU A 705 25.83 -14.21 2.09
CA GLU A 705 27.25 -14.33 1.73
C GLU A 705 27.44 -14.38 0.22
N ASP A 706 26.54 -15.08 -0.50
CA ASP A 706 26.53 -15.04 -1.96
C ASP A 706 26.12 -13.65 -2.50
N MET A 707 25.22 -12.95 -1.80
CA MET A 707 24.85 -11.58 -2.18
C MET A 707 26.04 -10.62 -2.12
N LYS A 708 26.98 -10.81 -1.18
CA LYS A 708 28.22 -10.02 -1.10
C LYS A 708 29.11 -10.19 -2.34
N GLU A 709 29.11 -11.34 -3.01
CA GLU A 709 29.90 -11.53 -4.23
C GLU A 709 29.44 -10.62 -5.37
N TYR A 710 28.14 -10.38 -5.51
CA TYR A 710 27.61 -9.40 -6.46
C TYR A 710 28.00 -7.97 -6.11
N TYR A 711 28.17 -7.63 -4.83
CA TYR A 711 28.65 -6.29 -4.45
C TYR A 711 30.17 -6.16 -4.62
N LYS A 712 30.94 -7.23 -4.48
CA LYS A 712 32.42 -7.21 -4.66
C LYS A 712 32.86 -6.79 -6.06
N ILE A 713 32.03 -7.02 -7.10
CA ILE A 713 32.36 -6.55 -8.45
C ILE A 713 32.24 -5.04 -8.59
N ALA A 714 31.55 -4.37 -7.66
CA ALA A 714 31.23 -2.95 -7.79
C ALA A 714 32.36 -2.04 -7.27
N ASP A 715 32.26 -0.77 -7.66
CA ASP A 715 33.15 0.31 -7.24
C ASP A 715 32.45 1.28 -6.29
N ILE A 716 31.17 1.56 -6.52
CA ILE A 716 30.36 2.56 -5.81
C ILE A 716 28.94 2.00 -5.68
N TYR A 717 28.34 2.13 -4.51
CA TYR A 717 26.93 1.82 -4.28
C TYR A 717 26.09 3.11 -4.33
N LEU A 718 24.99 3.09 -5.08
CA LEU A 718 24.03 4.18 -5.19
C LEU A 718 22.78 3.86 -4.37
N ASP A 719 22.56 4.57 -3.26
CA ASP A 719 21.33 4.43 -2.48
C ASP A 719 20.15 5.10 -3.20
N SER A 720 18.94 4.62 -2.94
CA SER A 720 17.72 5.16 -3.53
C SER A 720 17.17 6.35 -2.76
N PHE A 721 16.48 7.25 -3.45
CA PHE A 721 15.66 8.31 -2.87
C PHE A 721 14.44 8.56 -3.78
N PRO A 722 13.31 9.08 -3.26
CA PRO A 722 13.06 9.57 -1.90
C PRO A 722 12.85 8.47 -0.86
N PHE A 723 12.83 7.19 -1.23
CA PHE A 723 12.80 6.11 -0.25
C PHE A 723 14.20 5.50 -0.09
N ALA A 724 14.81 5.70 1.07
CA ALA A 724 16.18 5.29 1.36
C ALA A 724 16.34 3.78 1.61
N GLY A 725 17.57 3.31 1.49
CA GLY A 725 18.00 2.00 1.95
C GLY A 725 18.26 1.96 3.46
N THR A 726 18.14 0.77 4.04
CA THR A 726 18.64 0.46 5.39
C THR A 726 19.31 -0.91 5.37
N THR A 727 18.52 -1.97 5.33
CA THR A 727 19.04 -3.35 5.21
C THR A 727 19.91 -3.52 3.97
N SER A 728 19.51 -2.94 2.83
CA SER A 728 20.24 -3.03 1.56
C SER A 728 21.60 -2.34 1.56
N LEU A 729 21.96 -1.59 2.61
CA LEU A 729 23.25 -0.92 2.72
C LEU A 729 24.28 -1.76 3.48
N ILE A 730 23.86 -2.79 4.20
CA ILE A 730 24.76 -3.55 5.08
C ILE A 730 25.78 -4.35 4.28
N GLU A 731 25.36 -5.20 3.35
CA GLU A 731 26.29 -6.03 2.57
C GLU A 731 27.24 -5.18 1.71
N PRO A 732 26.81 -4.11 1.01
CA PRO A 732 27.72 -3.17 0.35
C PRO A 732 28.80 -2.61 1.27
N LEU A 733 28.43 -2.17 2.48
CA LEU A 733 29.39 -1.65 3.46
C LEU A 733 30.33 -2.76 3.97
N GLN A 734 29.83 -3.98 4.19
CA GLN A 734 30.63 -5.14 4.60
C GLN A 734 31.69 -5.54 3.56
N VAL A 735 31.46 -5.24 2.27
CA VAL A 735 32.47 -5.40 1.21
C VAL A 735 33.21 -4.09 0.87
N ASN A 736 33.10 -3.10 1.76
CA ASN A 736 33.81 -1.83 1.76
C ASN A 736 33.44 -0.88 0.60
N LEU A 737 32.25 -1.00 0.01
CA LEU A 737 31.82 -0.09 -1.05
C LEU A 737 31.52 1.31 -0.51
N PRO A 738 32.01 2.38 -1.15
CA PRO A 738 31.53 3.74 -0.95
C PRO A 738 30.04 3.81 -1.31
N VAL A 739 29.20 4.12 -0.32
CA VAL A 739 27.76 4.30 -0.50
C VAL A 739 27.48 5.79 -0.65
N ILE A 740 26.83 6.18 -1.75
CA ILE A 740 26.33 7.54 -1.94
C ILE A 740 24.86 7.56 -1.55
N ALA A 741 24.55 8.31 -0.50
CA ALA A 741 23.20 8.49 0.01
C ALA A 741 22.77 9.96 -0.10
N ARG A 742 21.46 10.20 -0.12
CA ARG A 742 20.89 11.54 -0.05
C ARG A 742 20.19 11.73 1.28
N GLN A 743 20.48 12.83 1.97
CA GLN A 743 19.71 13.28 3.11
C GLN A 743 18.31 13.68 2.62
N GLY A 744 17.31 13.19 3.34
CA GLY A 744 15.92 13.55 3.13
C GLY A 744 15.34 14.29 4.33
N ASN A 745 14.10 14.75 4.17
CA ASN A 745 13.39 15.58 5.17
C ASN A 745 12.43 14.80 6.07
N CYS A 746 12.22 13.51 5.82
CA CYS A 746 11.41 12.64 6.67
C CYS A 746 12.10 11.29 6.88
N PHE A 747 11.69 10.55 7.91
CA PHE A 747 12.25 9.25 8.28
C PHE A 747 12.64 8.38 7.08
N ARG A 748 11.67 7.99 6.24
CA ARG A 748 11.88 7.08 5.09
C ARG A 748 12.85 7.59 4.03
N SER A 749 13.09 8.90 3.96
CA SER A 749 14.03 9.50 3.02
C SER A 749 15.40 9.79 3.60
N ALA A 750 15.54 9.75 4.93
CA ALA A 750 16.77 10.03 5.66
C ALA A 750 17.51 8.78 6.17
N MET A 751 16.85 7.61 6.26
CA MET A 751 17.44 6.42 6.90
C MET A 751 18.82 6.02 6.36
N GLY A 752 18.99 6.05 5.03
CA GLY A 752 20.25 5.68 4.39
C GLY A 752 21.38 6.67 4.69
N ALA A 753 21.09 7.97 4.59
CA ALA A 753 22.02 9.02 4.97
C ALA A 753 22.43 8.93 6.45
N ALA A 754 21.47 8.66 7.33
CA ALA A 754 21.71 8.46 8.76
C ALA A 754 22.71 7.33 9.02
N MET A 755 22.57 6.18 8.34
CA MET A 755 23.53 5.08 8.44
C MET A 755 24.94 5.50 8.01
N ILE A 756 25.07 6.19 6.88
CA ILE A 756 26.38 6.63 6.38
C ILE A 756 27.03 7.69 7.29
N GLN A 757 26.23 8.59 7.86
CA GLN A 757 26.72 9.60 8.82
C GLN A 757 27.36 8.97 10.07
N THR A 758 26.87 7.82 10.55
CA THR A 758 27.47 7.16 11.73
C THR A 758 28.92 6.71 11.51
N LEU A 759 29.31 6.47 10.25
CA LEU A 759 30.69 6.11 9.92
C LEU A 759 31.64 7.32 10.03
N ASN A 760 31.11 8.54 10.10
CA ASN A 760 31.87 9.80 10.16
C ASN A 760 32.85 9.96 8.98
N ILE A 761 32.43 9.54 7.78
CA ILE A 761 33.21 9.66 6.55
C ILE A 761 32.61 10.79 5.70
N PRO A 762 33.31 11.93 5.54
CA PRO A 762 32.78 13.07 4.80
C PRO A 762 32.67 12.77 3.30
N GLY A 763 31.76 13.43 2.59
CA GLY A 763 31.64 13.33 1.13
C GLY A 763 31.00 12.03 0.63
N LEU A 764 30.09 11.43 1.42
CA LEU A 764 29.27 10.28 1.02
C LEU A 764 27.76 10.55 1.14
N VAL A 765 27.38 11.67 1.76
CA VAL A 765 25.98 12.08 1.94
C VAL A 765 25.76 13.40 1.23
N ALA A 766 24.81 13.39 0.29
CA ALA A 766 24.32 14.55 -0.44
C ALA A 766 23.11 15.17 0.25
N ASP A 767 22.80 16.43 -0.05
CA ASP A 767 21.63 17.17 0.44
C ASP A 767 20.62 17.50 -0.66
N SER A 768 20.94 17.18 -1.91
CA SER A 768 20.11 17.43 -3.08
C SER A 768 20.40 16.41 -4.19
N GLU A 769 19.56 16.37 -5.23
CA GLU A 769 19.85 15.59 -6.44
C GLU A 769 21.18 16.02 -7.08
N GLU A 770 21.43 17.33 -7.15
CA GLU A 770 22.63 17.88 -7.78
C GLU A 770 23.90 17.50 -7.01
N SER A 771 23.91 17.64 -5.69
CA SER A 771 25.06 17.21 -4.88
C SER A 771 25.23 15.69 -4.86
N TYR A 772 24.15 14.91 -5.00
CA TYR A 772 24.21 13.45 -5.15
C TYR A 772 24.94 13.06 -6.44
N ILE A 773 24.60 13.70 -7.57
CA ILE A 773 25.28 13.47 -8.85
C ILE A 773 26.75 13.89 -8.73
N GLN A 774 27.04 15.08 -8.20
CA GLN A 774 28.40 15.58 -8.06
C GLN A 774 29.29 14.65 -7.21
N LEU A 775 28.78 14.14 -6.09
CA LEU A 775 29.53 13.19 -5.25
C LEU A 775 29.80 11.87 -5.99
N ALA A 776 28.78 11.30 -6.64
CA ALA A 776 28.93 10.06 -7.38
C ALA A 776 29.93 10.19 -8.55
N VAL A 777 29.87 11.30 -9.29
CA VAL A 777 30.79 11.61 -10.40
C VAL A 777 32.21 11.85 -9.89
N ALA A 778 32.38 12.60 -8.80
CA ALA A 778 33.70 12.87 -8.22
C ALA A 778 34.41 11.57 -7.78
N ILE A 779 33.68 10.65 -7.14
CA ILE A 779 34.22 9.36 -6.69
C ILE A 779 34.38 8.39 -7.88
N GLY A 780 33.50 8.45 -8.87
CA GLY A 780 33.59 7.67 -10.11
C GLY A 780 34.86 7.99 -10.90
N ASN A 781 35.11 9.27 -11.13
CA ASN A 781 36.23 9.75 -11.95
C ASN A 781 37.58 9.78 -11.22
N ASN A 782 37.62 9.59 -9.89
CA ASN A 782 38.85 9.65 -9.11
C ASN A 782 39.15 8.32 -8.36
N PRO A 783 40.01 7.45 -8.91
CA PRO A 783 40.39 6.18 -8.28
C PRO A 783 41.04 6.33 -6.91
N GLU A 784 41.83 7.39 -6.69
CA GLU A 784 42.51 7.63 -5.41
C GLU A 784 41.51 7.97 -4.31
N VAL A 785 40.56 8.87 -4.60
CA VAL A 785 39.46 9.20 -3.68
C VAL A 785 38.61 7.97 -3.41
N ARG A 786 38.28 7.19 -4.44
CA ARG A 786 37.50 5.95 -4.29
C ARG A 786 38.22 4.96 -3.38
N GLN A 787 39.52 4.72 -3.59
CA GLN A 787 40.31 3.83 -2.76
C GLN A 787 40.42 4.34 -1.31
N GLN A 788 40.59 5.64 -1.11
CA GLN A 788 40.58 6.25 0.22
C GLN A 788 39.26 5.98 0.95
N LYS A 789 38.11 6.16 0.28
CA LYS A 789 36.79 5.87 0.86
C LYS A 789 36.63 4.39 1.21
N ARG A 790 37.06 3.48 0.33
CA ARG A 790 37.06 2.03 0.62
C ARG A 790 37.86 1.70 1.87
N SER A 791 39.07 2.24 2.01
CA SER A 791 39.91 2.02 3.20
C SER A 791 39.28 2.59 4.48
N GLN A 792 38.69 3.79 4.42
CA GLN A 792 37.98 4.38 5.56
C GLN A 792 36.78 3.54 5.99
N ILE A 793 35.97 3.06 5.03
CA ILE A 793 34.81 2.20 5.32
C ILE A 793 35.28 0.88 5.92
N GLN A 794 36.32 0.27 5.35
CA GLN A 794 36.89 -0.97 5.88
C GLN A 794 37.31 -0.83 7.35
N GLU A 795 38.03 0.25 7.69
CA GLU A 795 38.43 0.55 9.06
C GLU A 795 37.21 0.71 9.99
N LYS A 796 36.19 1.46 9.55
CA LYS A 796 34.98 1.68 10.37
C LYS A 796 34.16 0.40 10.56
N MET A 797 34.02 -0.42 9.52
CA MET A 797 33.30 -1.68 9.58
C MET A 797 34.01 -2.71 10.47
N GLN A 798 35.36 -2.75 10.45
CA GLN A 798 36.15 -3.59 11.34
C GLN A 798 36.01 -3.21 12.82
N ASN A 799 35.71 -1.94 13.11
CA ASN A 799 35.50 -1.42 14.46
C ASN A 799 34.06 -1.58 14.96
N ASN A 800 33.24 -2.41 14.31
CA ASN A 800 31.86 -2.71 14.67
C ASN A 800 30.98 -1.43 14.83
N PRO A 801 30.52 -0.82 13.73
CA PRO A 801 29.76 0.43 13.79
C PRO A 801 28.45 0.25 14.58
N SER A 802 27.87 1.35 15.07
CA SER A 802 26.71 1.32 15.97
C SER A 802 25.50 0.57 15.41
N PHE A 803 25.31 0.55 14.10
CA PHE A 803 24.22 -0.19 13.44
C PHE A 803 24.49 -1.71 13.32
N LEU A 804 25.62 -2.21 13.80
CA LEU A 804 25.96 -3.64 13.94
C LEU A 804 26.33 -4.02 15.39
N ASP A 805 26.39 -3.06 16.32
CA ASP A 805 26.65 -3.31 17.73
C ASP A 805 25.36 -3.59 18.51
N SER A 806 24.89 -4.84 18.44
CA SER A 806 23.69 -5.28 19.16
C SER A 806 23.74 -5.03 20.66
N ARG A 807 24.92 -5.13 21.30
CA ARG A 807 25.03 -4.96 22.77
C ARG A 807 24.80 -3.50 23.16
N SER A 808 25.53 -2.59 22.53
CA SER A 808 25.34 -1.15 22.78
C SER A 808 23.91 -0.72 22.43
N TYR A 809 23.35 -1.26 21.35
CA TYR A 809 21.97 -0.99 20.98
C TYR A 809 20.96 -1.52 22.01
N SER A 810 21.09 -2.77 22.47
CA SER A 810 20.26 -3.36 23.52
C SER A 810 20.31 -2.55 24.83
N ASP A 811 21.48 -2.04 25.23
CA ASP A 811 21.60 -1.20 26.42
C ASP A 811 20.85 0.13 26.26
N LYS A 812 20.99 0.77 25.09
CA LYS A 812 20.31 2.05 24.77
C LYS A 812 18.79 1.89 24.70
N ILE A 813 18.30 0.90 23.97
CA ILE A 813 16.86 0.63 23.82
C ILE A 813 16.25 0.17 25.16
N GLY A 814 16.97 -0.65 25.94
CA GLY A 814 16.54 -1.06 27.28
C GLY A 814 16.41 0.12 28.24
N SER A 815 17.37 1.05 28.22
CA SER A 815 17.29 2.29 29.01
C SER A 815 16.10 3.14 28.59
N LEU A 816 15.84 3.26 27.28
CA LEU A 816 14.66 3.95 26.76
C LEU A 816 13.37 3.28 27.25
N PHE A 817 13.25 1.95 27.19
CA PHE A 817 12.08 1.25 27.70
C PHE A 817 11.85 1.48 29.19
N GLN A 818 12.91 1.51 30.01
CA GLN A 818 12.81 1.86 31.43
C GLN A 818 12.30 3.30 31.62
N GLU A 819 12.77 4.24 30.79
CA GLU A 819 12.30 5.63 30.81
C GLU A 819 10.82 5.73 30.42
N LEU A 820 10.41 5.09 29.32
CA LEU A 820 9.01 5.06 28.88
C LEU A 820 8.11 4.48 29.96
N PHE A 821 8.54 3.40 30.60
CA PHE A 821 7.81 2.77 31.69
C PHE A 821 7.69 3.67 32.92
N LYS A 822 8.77 4.37 33.29
CA LYS A 822 8.73 5.36 34.37
C LYS A 822 7.77 6.50 34.06
N ASN A 823 7.80 7.02 32.83
CA ASN A 823 6.93 8.11 32.38
C ASN A 823 5.45 7.71 32.41
N TYR A 824 5.12 6.47 32.00
CA TYR A 824 3.76 5.95 32.11
C TYR A 824 3.22 6.01 33.54
N PHE A 825 4.03 5.62 34.54
CA PHE A 825 3.60 5.76 35.93
C PHE A 825 3.49 7.21 36.39
N ILE A 826 4.37 8.09 35.93
CA ILE A 826 4.27 9.53 36.25
C ILE A 826 2.95 10.08 35.72
N GLU A 827 2.65 9.85 34.44
CA GLU A 827 1.44 10.34 33.79
C GLU A 827 0.17 9.76 34.45
N ASN A 828 0.19 8.47 34.81
CA ASN A 828 -0.91 7.81 35.51
C ASN A 828 -1.10 8.36 36.94
N LEU A 829 -0.01 8.58 37.68
CA LEU A 829 -0.07 9.16 39.03
C LEU A 829 -0.50 10.64 38.99
N GLU A 830 -0.02 11.42 38.03
CA GLU A 830 -0.43 12.82 37.85
C GLU A 830 -1.93 12.91 37.56
N GLN A 831 -2.48 11.99 36.77
CA GLN A 831 -3.91 11.93 36.48
C GLN A 831 -4.75 11.40 37.65
N ASN A 832 -4.31 10.34 38.35
CA ASN A 832 -5.11 9.74 39.43
C ASN A 832 -5.05 10.53 40.74
N LEU A 833 -3.94 11.23 40.99
CA LEU A 833 -3.73 11.99 42.23
C LEU A 833 -3.97 13.49 42.05
N HIS A 834 -4.51 13.92 40.90
CA HIS A 834 -4.81 15.33 40.58
C HIS A 834 -3.69 16.29 41.01
N LEU A 835 -2.44 15.96 40.68
CA LEU A 835 -1.27 16.71 41.18
C LEU A 835 -1.28 18.15 40.64
N ARG A 836 -1.00 19.12 41.52
CA ARG A 836 -0.91 20.56 41.21
C ARG A 836 0.51 21.08 41.48
N ASP A 837 0.71 22.40 41.49
CA ASP A 837 2.03 23.01 41.71
C ASP A 837 2.60 22.69 43.11
N ILE A 838 1.72 22.54 44.11
CA ILE A 838 2.08 22.26 45.52
C ILE A 838 1.38 20.97 45.95
N ASN A 839 2.13 19.88 46.06
CA ASN A 839 1.58 18.59 46.50
C ASN A 839 2.10 18.25 47.90
N LEU A 840 1.20 18.12 48.87
CA LEU A 840 1.54 17.77 50.25
C LEU A 840 1.06 16.35 50.56
N ILE A 841 1.81 15.60 51.36
CA ILE A 841 1.43 14.24 51.74
C ILE A 841 1.25 14.07 53.25
N VAL A 842 0.25 13.30 53.66
CA VAL A 842 -0.01 12.91 55.05
C VAL A 842 -0.21 11.40 55.18
N PHE A 843 0.08 10.87 56.38
CA PHE A 843 -0.01 9.44 56.70
C PHE A 843 -0.92 9.21 57.92
N PRO A 844 -2.24 9.35 57.78
CA PRO A 844 -3.17 9.16 58.89
C PRO A 844 -3.19 7.73 59.43
N ASP A 845 -3.23 7.58 60.74
CA ASP A 845 -3.48 6.29 61.42
C ASP A 845 -4.98 5.98 61.45
N TRP A 846 -5.45 5.26 60.43
CA TRP A 846 -6.84 4.84 60.28
C TRP A 846 -7.35 3.89 61.38
N ALA A 847 -6.48 3.41 62.29
CA ALA A 847 -6.90 2.63 63.46
C ALA A 847 -7.41 3.50 64.63
N LYS A 848 -7.26 4.82 64.56
CA LYS A 848 -7.75 5.78 65.56
C LYS A 848 -9.26 5.98 65.46
N SER A 849 -9.81 6.60 66.50
CA SER A 849 -11.25 6.93 66.50
C SER A 849 -11.58 7.96 65.42
N GLU A 850 -12.78 7.84 64.85
CA GLU A 850 -13.27 8.76 63.82
C GLU A 850 -13.32 10.21 64.30
N ASP A 851 -13.62 10.44 65.58
CA ASP A 851 -13.61 11.77 66.19
C ASP A 851 -12.20 12.38 66.24
N GLU A 852 -11.19 11.62 66.69
CA GLU A 852 -9.81 12.11 66.83
C GLU A 852 -9.15 12.38 65.48
N LEU A 853 -9.26 11.43 64.55
CA LEU A 853 -8.66 11.57 63.22
C LEU A 853 -9.44 12.56 62.35
N GLY A 854 -10.77 12.61 62.49
CA GLY A 854 -11.65 13.50 61.74
C GLY A 854 -11.39 14.96 62.04
N LEU A 855 -11.24 15.31 63.33
CA LEU A 855 -10.89 16.67 63.75
C LEU A 855 -9.52 17.11 63.19
N GLU A 856 -8.55 16.21 63.18
CA GLU A 856 -7.20 16.50 62.68
C GLU A 856 -7.17 16.68 61.15
N LEU A 857 -7.85 15.80 60.40
CA LEU A 857 -8.02 15.96 58.95
C LEU A 857 -8.86 17.20 58.59
N GLN A 858 -9.86 17.55 59.41
CA GLN A 858 -10.62 18.79 59.25
C GLN A 858 -9.69 20.02 59.41
N GLN A 859 -8.85 20.04 60.43
CA GLN A 859 -7.94 21.16 60.70
C GLN A 859 -6.94 21.39 59.55
N ILE A 860 -6.32 20.33 59.02
CA ILE A 860 -5.37 20.46 57.91
C ILE A 860 -6.08 20.91 56.62
N ILE A 861 -7.23 20.32 56.29
CA ILE A 861 -8.00 20.68 55.08
C ILE A 861 -8.44 22.14 55.17
N GLN A 862 -8.95 22.60 56.32
CA GLN A 862 -9.32 23.99 56.55
C GLN A 862 -8.12 24.95 56.41
N THR A 863 -6.97 24.57 56.97
CA THR A 863 -5.73 25.36 56.88
C THR A 863 -5.27 25.53 55.43
N LEU A 864 -5.35 24.46 54.63
CA LEU A 864 -4.96 24.49 53.22
C LEU A 864 -6.00 25.21 52.34
N ALA A 865 -7.29 25.02 52.59
CA ALA A 865 -8.37 25.68 51.86
C ALA A 865 -8.36 27.21 52.02
N THR A 866 -7.93 27.69 53.18
CA THR A 866 -7.80 29.13 53.48
C THR A 866 -6.47 29.76 53.04
N HIS A 867 -5.54 28.96 52.50
CA HIS A 867 -4.26 29.45 52.00
C HIS A 867 -4.44 30.33 50.75
N PRO A 868 -3.64 31.42 50.57
CA PRO A 868 -3.75 32.28 49.38
C PRO A 868 -3.56 31.56 48.05
N GLU A 869 -2.79 30.47 48.05
CA GLU A 869 -2.54 29.62 46.89
C GLU A 869 -3.32 28.31 46.90
N SER A 870 -4.44 28.20 47.64
CA SER A 870 -5.21 26.95 47.80
C SER A 870 -5.51 26.23 46.47
N LYS A 871 -5.85 27.00 45.41
CA LYS A 871 -6.09 26.48 44.04
C LYS A 871 -4.91 25.76 43.39
N LYS A 872 -3.71 25.91 43.93
CA LYS A 872 -2.50 25.23 43.47
C LYS A 872 -2.11 24.03 44.34
N ILE A 873 -2.90 23.73 45.38
CA ILE A 873 -2.57 22.72 46.37
C ILE A 873 -3.36 21.44 46.12
N THR A 874 -2.65 20.32 46.18
CA THR A 874 -3.20 18.96 46.27
C THR A 874 -2.74 18.35 47.58
N LEU A 875 -3.68 17.90 48.42
CA LEU A 875 -3.41 17.11 49.62
C LEU A 875 -3.54 15.62 49.30
N ILE A 876 -2.41 14.92 49.33
CA ILE A 876 -2.32 13.48 49.14
C ILE A 876 -2.43 12.79 50.50
N ILE A 877 -3.40 11.91 50.66
CA ILE A 877 -3.67 11.20 51.91
C ILE A 877 -3.37 9.72 51.72
N ASN A 878 -2.42 9.18 52.51
CA ASN A 878 -2.10 7.75 52.43
C ASN A 878 -3.20 6.90 53.06
N ALA A 879 -3.75 5.94 52.32
CA ALA A 879 -4.75 4.98 52.80
C ALA A 879 -4.18 3.92 53.76
N GLY A 880 -2.85 3.73 53.80
CA GLY A 880 -2.21 2.73 54.66
C GLY A 880 -2.72 1.31 54.38
N ASN A 881 -3.57 0.80 55.27
CA ASN A 881 -4.19 -0.53 55.17
C ASN A 881 -5.73 -0.50 55.07
N ILE A 882 -6.37 0.68 55.03
CA ILE A 882 -7.83 0.78 54.84
C ILE A 882 -8.17 0.68 53.35
N ALA A 883 -9.40 0.28 53.01
CA ALA A 883 -9.88 0.35 51.63
C ALA A 883 -10.09 1.81 51.21
N ASN A 884 -9.74 2.16 49.97
CA ASN A 884 -9.89 3.52 49.46
C ASN A 884 -11.35 4.02 49.58
N GLU A 885 -12.34 3.16 49.32
CA GLU A 885 -13.77 3.51 49.46
C GLU A 885 -14.13 3.96 50.89
N ASP A 886 -13.59 3.29 51.90
CA ASP A 886 -13.83 3.64 53.31
C ASP A 886 -13.16 4.97 53.67
N ALA A 887 -11.94 5.21 53.16
CA ALA A 887 -11.24 6.48 53.33
C ALA A 887 -11.95 7.63 52.59
N GLU A 888 -12.49 7.41 51.40
CA GLU A 888 -13.30 8.40 50.66
C GLU A 888 -14.59 8.74 51.41
N MET A 889 -15.27 7.73 51.98
CA MET A 889 -16.45 7.94 52.81
C MET A 889 -16.12 8.77 54.04
N PHE A 890 -14.99 8.49 54.70
CA PHE A 890 -14.50 9.27 55.83
C PHE A 890 -14.20 10.73 55.43
N LEU A 891 -13.47 10.94 54.34
CA LEU A 891 -13.16 12.29 53.87
C LEU A 891 -14.40 13.07 53.44
N SER A 892 -15.42 12.38 52.92
CA SER A 892 -16.72 12.97 52.61
C SER A 892 -17.44 13.46 53.87
N SER A 893 -17.33 12.76 54.99
CA SER A 893 -17.90 13.22 56.27
C SER A 893 -17.16 14.46 56.80
N VAL A 894 -15.83 14.47 56.70
CA VAL A 894 -15.00 15.65 57.05
C VAL A 894 -15.35 16.85 56.17
N ALA A 895 -15.50 16.65 54.85
CA ALA A 895 -15.91 17.71 53.93
C ALA A 895 -17.31 18.27 54.24
N MET A 896 -18.26 17.41 54.63
CA MET A 896 -19.59 17.85 55.05
C MET A 896 -19.56 18.67 56.34
N ASN A 897 -18.70 18.32 57.30
CA ASN A 897 -18.50 19.11 58.52
C ASN A 897 -17.95 20.50 58.19
N LEU A 898 -16.97 20.60 57.30
CA LEU A 898 -16.42 21.89 56.84
C LEU A 898 -17.47 22.74 56.12
N LEU A 899 -18.32 22.11 55.30
CA LEU A 899 -19.41 22.80 54.62
C LEU A 899 -20.46 23.34 55.61
N MET A 900 -20.74 22.60 56.70
CA MET A 900 -21.59 23.09 57.80
C MET A 900 -20.97 24.26 58.58
N GLU A 901 -19.65 24.44 58.51
CA GLU A 901 -18.89 25.58 59.05
C GLU A 901 -18.73 26.73 58.02
N ASP A 902 -19.55 26.75 56.96
CA ASP A 902 -19.53 27.73 55.86
C ASP A 902 -18.22 27.76 55.04
N LEU A 903 -17.42 26.68 55.06
CA LEU A 903 -16.22 26.53 54.23
C LEU A 903 -16.46 25.55 53.08
N ASP A 904 -16.66 26.09 51.88
CA ASP A 904 -16.73 25.29 50.65
C ASP A 904 -15.33 25.00 50.12
N ILE A 905 -14.92 23.74 50.18
CA ILE A 905 -13.60 23.32 49.73
C ILE A 905 -13.55 22.92 48.24
N THR A 906 -14.71 22.76 47.59
CA THR A 906 -14.86 22.14 46.26
C THR A 906 -14.05 22.85 45.16
N ASP A 907 -13.91 24.18 45.26
CA ASP A 907 -13.15 25.02 44.31
C ASP A 907 -11.81 25.54 44.88
N THR A 908 -11.37 25.02 46.04
CA THR A 908 -10.17 25.49 46.74
C THR A 908 -8.99 24.54 46.57
N ILE A 909 -8.95 23.42 47.25
CA ILE A 909 -7.86 22.43 47.20
C ILE A 909 -8.32 21.16 46.49
N ASP A 910 -7.38 20.39 45.95
CA ASP A 910 -7.63 18.99 45.60
C ASP A 910 -7.29 18.08 46.78
N ILE A 911 -8.00 16.97 46.92
CA ILE A 911 -7.72 15.93 47.90
C ILE A 911 -7.70 14.61 47.15
N SER A 912 -6.60 13.88 47.27
CA SER A 912 -6.45 12.60 46.60
C SER A 912 -5.94 11.55 47.58
N ILE A 913 -6.47 10.34 47.45
CA ILE A 913 -6.05 9.21 48.28
C ILE A 913 -5.02 8.42 47.50
N VAL A 914 -3.93 8.06 48.18
CA VAL A 914 -2.91 7.18 47.61
C VAL A 914 -2.79 5.92 48.45
N ASP A 915 -2.75 4.78 47.78
CA ASP A 915 -2.61 3.48 48.40
C ASP A 915 -1.13 3.05 48.45
N LYS A 916 -0.87 1.74 48.48
CA LYS A 916 0.50 1.19 48.53
C LYS A 916 1.18 1.30 47.17
N LEU A 917 2.00 2.33 47.02
CA LEU A 917 2.85 2.53 45.85
C LEU A 917 4.05 1.56 45.81
N GLU A 918 4.37 1.06 44.60
CA GLU A 918 5.61 0.37 44.29
C GLU A 918 6.82 1.32 44.34
N HIS A 919 8.03 0.75 44.44
CA HIS A 919 9.27 1.54 44.46
C HIS A 919 9.40 2.47 43.24
N ILE A 920 8.99 2.02 42.04
CA ILE A 920 9.05 2.85 40.83
C ILE A 920 8.03 3.99 40.86
N GLN A 921 6.84 3.75 41.41
CA GLN A 921 5.81 4.78 41.59
C GLN A 921 6.27 5.82 42.63
N TRP A 922 6.92 5.39 43.72
CA TRP A 922 7.54 6.31 44.67
C TRP A 922 8.66 7.14 44.04
N GLN A 923 9.54 6.53 43.25
CA GLN A 923 10.59 7.26 42.51
C GLN A 923 10.02 8.31 41.55
N SER A 924 8.82 8.07 41.03
CA SER A 924 8.08 8.97 40.15
C SER A 924 7.34 10.07 40.92
N LEU A 925 6.73 9.76 42.06
CA LEU A 925 5.93 10.70 42.86
C LEU A 925 6.78 11.64 43.73
N LEU A 926 7.87 11.14 44.35
CA LEU A 926 8.67 11.92 45.31
C LEU A 926 9.14 13.29 44.77
N PRO A 927 9.66 13.42 43.54
CA PRO A 927 10.07 14.73 43.00
C PRO A 927 8.93 15.73 42.82
N ARG A 928 7.67 15.28 42.89
CA ARG A 928 6.46 16.12 42.78
C ARG A 928 5.88 16.50 44.15
N ILE A 929 6.28 15.83 45.23
CA ILE A 929 5.82 16.14 46.58
C ILE A 929 6.62 17.32 47.13
N TYR A 930 5.94 18.42 47.41
CA TYR A 930 6.50 19.63 48.01
C TYR A 930 6.96 19.40 49.45
N GLY A 931 6.21 18.61 50.20
CA GLY A 931 6.62 18.13 51.53
C GLY A 931 5.53 17.33 52.23
N ARG A 932 5.85 16.89 53.45
CA ARG A 932 4.96 16.11 54.30
C ARG A 932 4.38 17.00 55.40
N VAL A 933 3.12 16.81 55.75
CA VAL A 933 2.53 17.44 56.95
C VAL A 933 2.47 16.40 58.05
N ILE A 934 2.98 16.75 59.23
CA ILE A 934 3.03 15.84 60.38
C ILE A 934 1.67 15.86 61.06
N LEU A 935 1.04 14.68 61.18
CA LEU A 935 -0.15 14.50 62.01
C LEU A 935 0.25 14.08 63.44
N THR A 936 -0.63 14.34 64.39
CA THR A 936 -0.57 13.81 65.77
C THR A 936 -0.88 12.31 65.75
N ASN A 937 -1.78 11.89 64.86
CA ASN A 937 -2.17 10.50 64.65
C ASN A 937 -1.59 9.96 63.33
N GLU A 938 -0.26 9.75 63.27
CA GLU A 938 0.40 9.17 62.10
C GLU A 938 0.52 7.64 62.12
N ASP A 939 0.33 7.02 60.97
CA ASP A 939 0.65 5.61 60.75
C ASP A 939 2.19 5.45 60.61
N GLU A 940 2.85 5.17 61.73
CA GLU A 940 4.29 4.92 61.81
C GLU A 940 4.73 3.72 60.94
N ILE A 941 3.85 2.75 60.68
CA ILE A 941 4.15 1.57 59.86
C ILE A 941 4.16 1.97 58.38
N ALA A 942 3.14 2.70 57.92
CA ALA A 942 3.08 3.22 56.56
C ALA A 942 4.23 4.20 56.28
N LEU A 943 4.54 5.05 57.25
CA LEU A 943 5.65 6.00 57.17
C LEU A 943 7.01 5.29 57.00
N ALA A 944 7.27 4.25 57.79
CA ALA A 944 8.51 3.47 57.70
C ALA A 944 8.68 2.72 56.37
N GLN A 945 7.58 2.43 55.68
CA GLN A 945 7.57 1.75 54.38
C GLN A 945 7.69 2.72 53.20
N ALA A 946 7.37 4.00 53.41
CA ALA A 946 7.44 5.03 52.38
C ALA A 946 8.83 5.71 52.35
N PRO A 947 9.45 5.95 51.18
CA PRO A 947 10.73 6.63 51.06
C PRO A 947 10.64 8.16 51.24
N VAL A 948 9.86 8.64 52.22
CA VAL A 948 9.53 10.07 52.44
C VAL A 948 10.44 10.78 53.44
N ASN A 949 11.41 10.08 54.03
CA ASN A 949 12.32 10.62 55.05
C ASN A 949 13.18 11.81 54.58
N GLN A 950 13.26 12.02 53.26
CA GLN A 950 14.01 13.13 52.65
C GLN A 950 13.14 14.38 52.40
N LEU A 951 11.81 14.27 52.57
CA LEU A 951 10.89 15.39 52.36
C LEU A 951 10.95 16.37 53.52
N HIS A 952 10.80 17.66 53.21
CA HIS A 952 10.60 18.68 54.24
C HIS A 952 9.30 18.39 55.00
N SER A 953 9.34 18.47 56.33
CA SER A 953 8.19 18.18 57.19
C SER A 953 7.65 19.47 57.81
N TYR A 954 6.35 19.69 57.68
CA TYR A 954 5.63 20.85 58.20
C TYR A 954 4.73 20.45 59.36
N GLN A 955 4.64 21.30 60.38
CA GLN A 955 3.62 21.19 61.43
C GLN A 955 2.35 21.91 60.95
N ILE A 956 1.16 21.41 61.29
CA ILE A 956 -0.13 22.00 60.87
C ILE A 956 -0.17 23.50 61.23
N ASP A 957 0.25 23.86 62.45
CA ASP A 957 0.21 25.24 62.95
C ASP A 957 1.18 26.21 62.24
N SER A 958 2.24 25.69 61.59
CA SER A 958 3.23 26.51 60.88
C SER A 958 3.04 26.52 59.36
N LEU A 959 2.07 25.75 58.86
CA LEU A 959 1.87 25.45 57.45
C LEU A 959 1.61 26.71 56.60
N ILE A 960 0.75 27.62 57.07
CA ILE A 960 0.40 28.88 56.37
C ILE A 960 1.59 29.83 56.18
N ASN A 961 2.57 29.79 57.09
CA ASN A 961 3.72 30.72 57.06
C ASN A 961 4.95 30.13 56.36
N GLN A 962 4.91 28.85 56.00
CA GLN A 962 6.05 28.09 55.50
C GLN A 962 5.82 27.53 54.08
N LEU A 963 4.56 27.36 53.67
CA LEU A 963 4.14 27.23 52.27
C LEU A 963 4.28 28.59 51.55
#